data_AF-A0AAU7UNU6-F1
#
_entry.id   AF-A0AAU7UNU6-F1
#
_cell.length_a   1.000
_cell.length_b   1.000
_cell.length_c   1.000
_cell.angle_alpha   90.00
_cell.angle_beta   90.00
_cell.angle_gamma   90.00
#
_symmetry.space_group_name_H-M   'P 1'
#
loop_
_entity.id
_entity.type
_entity.pdbx_description
1 polymer ?
#
loop_
_entity_poly.entity_id
_entity_poly.type
_entity_poly.pdbx_seq_one_letter_code
_entity_poly.pdbx_strand_id
1 'polypeptide(L)'
;MQTTFLSVGFAGLAIAAQLFAEAPLAIGASRGRVLKYIGADRFVGIGLVGNVVIGIETIWLSSGLGVLGIAIVWFAPTVVLLVGSTVKLVKLFGHPSLLDEVVRTSLVESLSSRLEEVSRRYSVATKQLDGLVTSGWSHLNLRSSTITLRIPVPQGGGLIKAIKSNAVKQALDTLAPRVTENRSTKAESSGRYVPPQITLDVEPGDRTRLDETAFRVITHEPLDGSEQRRIIRLLQSSIEFESSGAVTPDEETDREIANLKDAVGENIRSGAFATAERAVELLGHVVRGAWMIQRDGFDSSRRASFTRRDWLLRSIGEVEQDAVLSPRAAGMFVDQAMTRALEAPRMGSSEYVDECLRSFTRIWLDVLQQGGTEFDQLIGRIVVCVQNLAVLTAPDQREHLSSRATWAMVELVKLALDAHKPKAAILAAEELGGLFQYSDQDGTQRAHVRAGQLVLAGWLEYLSGKGDARDSADAELRALVTPHGTWAEILSARNLAERGETPFSRWDWWEMKFSGSAHAQSLELSHYIDRAQVAALALSYGPLPPANDQQTASEYQRLLGVLDERTTDLTTMELRLMERFLDEIGRWQTAEDARLTTEPLSGKRVDALRTSLGEALDADQRLADRIPHANTVPKEADTSRPILGMNLRIPRHYLVDKIFNQTYADPAELGSVIARGFTDGEESRIVGVLRSLQDELFEPSAQAICRQIDALGDKAEHYVLLTPYGGLMDLVGWYSTEFSQARNQVAHIESSMLASEMILFDSQTTLVSCRRPEEKEGLTSVGNTSVALGVFEDVLDGDEPQVRVETGEYFVVWPGGVPRVYRFGGESDGPRRH
;
A
#
# COMPACT_ATOMS: atom_id res chain seq x y z
N MET A 1 -31.84 -56.11 -2.44
CA MET A 1 -32.24 -55.39 -3.67
C MET A 1 -32.10 -53.89 -3.53
N GLN A 2 -32.72 -53.23 -2.54
CA GLN A 2 -32.67 -51.78 -2.38
C GLN A 2 -31.25 -51.24 -2.13
N THR A 3 -30.49 -51.88 -1.25
CA THR A 3 -29.06 -51.62 -1.00
C THR A 3 -28.20 -51.87 -2.24
N THR A 4 -28.52 -52.90 -3.02
CA THR A 4 -27.85 -53.20 -4.30
C THR A 4 -28.15 -52.14 -5.35
N PHE A 5 -29.38 -51.65 -5.43
CA PHE A 5 -29.82 -50.61 -6.37
C PHE A 5 -29.25 -49.23 -6.01
N LEU A 6 -29.20 -48.91 -4.70
CA LEU A 6 -28.46 -47.76 -4.20
C LEU A 6 -26.98 -47.89 -4.52
N SER A 7 -26.35 -49.04 -4.27
CA SER A 7 -24.93 -49.26 -4.57
C SER A 7 -24.61 -49.16 -6.07
N VAL A 8 -25.48 -49.68 -6.95
CA VAL A 8 -25.32 -49.57 -8.42
C VAL A 8 -25.61 -48.15 -8.90
N GLY A 9 -26.61 -47.48 -8.32
CA GLY A 9 -26.90 -46.07 -8.59
C GLY A 9 -25.77 -45.14 -8.13
N PHE A 10 -25.19 -45.40 -6.95
CA PHE A 10 -23.99 -44.72 -6.44
C PHE A 10 -22.77 -45.02 -7.29
N ALA A 11 -22.56 -46.26 -7.72
CA ALA A 11 -21.47 -46.61 -8.63
C ALA A 11 -21.65 -45.92 -9.99
N GLY A 12 -22.86 -45.86 -10.54
CA GLY A 12 -23.16 -45.14 -11.78
C GLY A 12 -22.97 -43.63 -11.66
N LEU A 13 -23.38 -43.02 -10.55
CA LEU A 13 -23.13 -41.61 -10.23
C LEU A 13 -21.64 -41.33 -9.97
N ALA A 14 -20.92 -42.25 -9.34
CA ALA A 14 -19.49 -42.13 -9.07
C ALA A 14 -18.65 -42.30 -10.34
N ILE A 15 -19.01 -43.24 -11.23
CA ILE A 15 -18.39 -43.42 -12.56
C ILE A 15 -18.70 -42.21 -13.44
N ALA A 16 -19.93 -41.68 -13.41
CA ALA A 16 -20.26 -40.43 -14.08
C ALA A 16 -19.46 -39.25 -13.52
N ALA A 17 -19.33 -39.13 -12.19
CA ALA A 17 -18.51 -38.11 -11.52
C ALA A 17 -17.00 -38.30 -11.79
N GLN A 18 -16.56 -39.52 -12.09
CA GLN A 18 -15.20 -39.83 -12.56
C GLN A 18 -15.04 -39.54 -14.06
N LEU A 19 -16.07 -39.67 -14.89
CA LEU A 19 -16.05 -39.21 -16.29
C LEU A 19 -16.06 -37.67 -16.37
N PHE A 20 -16.64 -36.99 -15.37
CA PHE A 20 -16.42 -35.55 -15.13
C PHE A 20 -14.96 -35.24 -14.73
N ALA A 21 -14.11 -36.24 -14.43
CA ALA A 21 -12.71 -36.02 -14.11
C ALA A 21 -11.80 -35.87 -15.33
N GLU A 22 -12.31 -36.10 -16.55
CA GLU A 22 -11.56 -35.76 -17.77
C GLU A 22 -11.59 -34.23 -17.98
N ALA A 23 -10.39 -33.64 -18.03
CA ALA A 23 -10.12 -32.22 -18.12
C ALA A 23 -10.81 -31.58 -19.35
N PRO A 24 -11.31 -30.32 -19.24
CA PRO A 24 -10.80 -29.27 -18.36
C PRO A 24 -11.72 -28.83 -17.17
N LEU A 25 -12.85 -29.50 -16.92
CA LEU A 25 -13.92 -28.95 -16.05
C LEU A 25 -13.95 -29.49 -14.60
N ALA A 26 -12.96 -30.32 -14.23
CA ALA A 26 -12.95 -31.14 -13.02
C ALA A 26 -12.44 -30.44 -11.74
N ILE A 27 -12.79 -29.18 -11.49
CA ILE A 27 -12.32 -28.42 -10.32
C ILE A 27 -13.11 -28.81 -9.05
N GLY A 28 -12.45 -28.87 -7.89
CA GLY A 28 -13.06 -29.29 -6.62
C GLY A 28 -14.35 -28.54 -6.25
N ALA A 29 -14.38 -27.22 -6.47
CA ALA A 29 -15.56 -26.38 -6.24
C ALA A 29 -16.73 -26.66 -7.23
N SER A 30 -16.43 -27.02 -8.48
CA SER A 30 -17.45 -27.36 -9.48
C SER A 30 -18.09 -28.72 -9.20
N ARG A 31 -17.34 -29.69 -8.67
CA ARG A 31 -17.87 -31.02 -8.27
C ARG A 31 -19.00 -30.90 -7.24
N GLY A 32 -18.82 -30.08 -6.20
CA GLY A 32 -19.85 -29.87 -5.18
C GLY A 32 -21.15 -29.29 -5.73
N ARG A 33 -21.08 -28.36 -6.70
CA ARG A 33 -22.28 -27.77 -7.31
C ARG A 33 -22.91 -28.60 -8.41
N VAL A 34 -22.14 -29.35 -9.18
CA VAL A 34 -22.69 -30.35 -10.12
C VAL A 34 -23.47 -31.40 -9.33
N LEU A 35 -22.92 -31.87 -8.20
CA LEU A 35 -23.62 -32.75 -7.25
C LEU A 35 -24.90 -32.10 -6.69
N LYS A 36 -24.87 -30.81 -6.35
CA LYS A 36 -26.05 -30.04 -5.93
C LYS A 36 -27.10 -29.87 -7.04
N TYR A 37 -26.68 -29.62 -8.28
CA TYR A 37 -27.55 -29.42 -9.45
C TYR A 37 -28.29 -30.70 -9.85
N ILE A 38 -27.56 -31.83 -9.88
CA ILE A 38 -28.16 -33.15 -10.12
C ILE A 38 -29.01 -33.61 -8.93
N GLY A 39 -28.84 -32.97 -7.76
CA GLY A 39 -29.62 -33.23 -6.55
C GLY A 39 -29.11 -34.45 -5.77
N ALA A 40 -27.82 -34.76 -5.88
CA ALA A 40 -27.17 -35.88 -5.22
C ALA A 40 -27.38 -35.83 -3.70
N ASP A 41 -27.24 -34.65 -3.06
CA ASP A 41 -27.43 -34.50 -1.61
C ASP A 41 -28.83 -34.93 -1.14
N ARG A 42 -29.86 -34.61 -1.93
CA ARG A 42 -31.25 -35.00 -1.63
C ARG A 42 -31.47 -36.49 -1.84
N PHE A 43 -30.89 -37.05 -2.90
CA PHE A 43 -30.91 -38.50 -3.15
C PHE A 43 -30.21 -39.28 -2.02
N VAL A 44 -29.00 -38.85 -1.62
CA VAL A 44 -28.25 -39.47 -0.53
C VAL A 44 -29.00 -39.33 0.79
N GLY A 45 -29.46 -38.12 1.14
CA GLY A 45 -30.18 -37.88 2.39
C GLY A 45 -31.46 -38.71 2.51
N ILE A 46 -32.29 -38.74 1.46
CA ILE A 46 -33.55 -39.51 1.45
C ILE A 46 -33.28 -41.02 1.41
N GLY A 47 -32.24 -41.47 0.69
CA GLY A 47 -31.84 -42.88 0.65
C GLY A 47 -31.29 -43.39 1.99
N LEU A 48 -30.54 -42.56 2.71
CA LEU A 48 -29.97 -42.89 4.03
C LEU A 48 -31.08 -42.95 5.10
N VAL A 49 -31.96 -41.95 5.11
CA VAL A 49 -33.15 -41.94 5.98
C VAL A 49 -34.07 -43.13 5.67
N GLY A 50 -34.31 -43.41 4.37
CA GLY A 50 -35.10 -44.56 3.94
C GLY A 50 -34.54 -45.90 4.41
N ASN A 51 -33.22 -46.09 4.32
CA ASN A 51 -32.55 -47.30 4.82
C ASN A 51 -32.63 -47.43 6.35
N VAL A 52 -32.49 -46.32 7.08
CA VAL A 52 -32.64 -46.31 8.55
C VAL A 52 -34.07 -46.68 8.95
N VAL A 53 -35.08 -46.09 8.30
CA VAL A 53 -36.50 -46.39 8.56
C VAL A 53 -36.83 -47.84 8.25
N ILE A 54 -36.37 -48.36 7.10
CA ILE A 54 -36.55 -49.76 6.73
C ILE A 54 -35.83 -50.69 7.70
N GLY A 55 -34.62 -50.33 8.16
CA GLY A 55 -33.86 -51.09 9.16
C GLY A 55 -34.55 -51.14 10.52
N ILE A 56 -35.08 -50.02 10.99
CA ILE A 56 -35.86 -49.96 12.24
C ILE A 56 -37.12 -50.82 12.12
N GLU A 57 -37.87 -50.68 11.03
CA GLU A 57 -39.08 -51.48 10.79
C GLU A 57 -38.79 -52.97 10.65
N THR A 58 -37.72 -53.37 9.96
CA THR A 58 -37.35 -54.79 9.85
C THR A 58 -36.91 -55.41 11.17
N ILE A 59 -36.39 -54.61 12.11
CA ILE A 59 -36.04 -55.07 13.46
C ILE A 59 -37.28 -55.13 14.37
N TRP A 60 -38.22 -54.18 14.24
CA TRP A 60 -39.32 -54.00 15.20
C TRP A 60 -40.68 -54.58 14.74
N LEU A 61 -40.92 -54.71 13.43
CA LEU A 61 -42.20 -55.12 12.85
C LEU A 61 -41.98 -56.17 11.74
N SER A 62 -41.86 -57.44 12.16
CA SER A 62 -41.76 -58.60 11.24
C SER A 62 -43.11 -58.93 10.59
N SER A 63 -43.66 -58.04 9.77
CA SER A 63 -44.75 -58.38 8.85
C SER A 63 -44.33 -58.13 7.40
N GLY A 64 -44.40 -59.15 6.56
CA GLY A 64 -43.97 -59.07 5.16
C GLY A 64 -44.70 -58.04 4.31
N LEU A 65 -45.90 -57.60 4.73
CA LEU A 65 -46.70 -56.57 4.06
C LEU A 65 -46.31 -55.14 4.47
N GLY A 66 -45.95 -54.92 5.74
CA GLY A 66 -45.48 -53.62 6.23
C GLY A 66 -44.13 -53.24 5.63
N VAL A 67 -43.20 -54.21 5.60
CA VAL A 67 -41.90 -54.05 4.94
C VAL A 67 -42.05 -53.77 3.45
N LEU A 68 -43.03 -54.39 2.76
CA LEU A 68 -43.29 -54.14 1.33
C LEU A 68 -43.86 -52.73 1.08
N GLY A 69 -44.81 -52.28 1.91
CA GLY A 69 -45.43 -50.95 1.78
C GLY A 69 -44.42 -49.83 2.03
N ILE A 70 -43.58 -49.97 3.06
CA ILE A 70 -42.55 -48.99 3.41
C ILE A 70 -41.40 -49.02 2.40
N ALA A 71 -41.02 -50.21 1.93
CA ALA A 71 -40.08 -50.33 0.82
C ALA A 71 -40.61 -49.59 -0.42
N ILE A 72 -41.87 -49.74 -0.82
CA ILE A 72 -42.42 -49.02 -1.99
C ILE A 72 -42.45 -47.50 -1.75
N VAL A 73 -42.93 -47.05 -0.58
CA VAL A 73 -43.06 -45.63 -0.23
C VAL A 73 -41.71 -44.92 -0.17
N TRP A 74 -40.63 -45.59 0.21
CA TRP A 74 -39.28 -45.00 0.28
C TRP A 74 -38.42 -45.31 -0.95
N PHE A 75 -38.63 -46.45 -1.61
CA PHE A 75 -37.90 -46.84 -2.82
C PHE A 75 -38.35 -46.04 -4.03
N ALA A 76 -39.66 -45.83 -4.23
CA ALA A 76 -40.16 -45.10 -5.39
C ALA A 76 -39.63 -43.65 -5.46
N PRO A 77 -39.63 -42.84 -4.37
CA PRO A 77 -39.01 -41.52 -4.38
C PRO A 77 -37.50 -41.57 -4.63
N THR A 78 -36.81 -42.57 -4.07
CA THR A 78 -35.35 -42.74 -4.25
C THR A 78 -35.01 -43.08 -5.71
N VAL A 79 -35.81 -43.92 -6.36
CA VAL A 79 -35.67 -44.27 -7.79
C VAL A 79 -36.02 -43.07 -8.68
N VAL A 80 -37.09 -42.32 -8.37
CA VAL A 80 -37.45 -41.10 -9.10
C VAL A 80 -36.35 -40.04 -9.00
N LEU A 81 -35.75 -39.87 -7.82
CA LEU A 81 -34.62 -38.95 -7.62
C LEU A 81 -33.36 -39.44 -8.33
N LEU A 82 -33.08 -40.75 -8.33
CA LEU A 82 -31.98 -41.33 -9.10
C LEU A 82 -32.17 -41.06 -10.60
N VAL A 83 -33.32 -41.45 -11.16
CA VAL A 83 -33.64 -41.23 -12.58
C VAL A 83 -33.62 -39.75 -12.92
N GLY A 84 -34.20 -38.89 -12.08
CA GLY A 84 -34.16 -37.43 -12.25
C GLY A 84 -32.74 -36.85 -12.21
N SER A 85 -31.90 -37.31 -11.29
CA SER A 85 -30.48 -36.95 -11.20
C SER A 85 -29.71 -37.42 -12.45
N THR A 86 -29.99 -38.64 -12.91
CA THR A 86 -29.33 -39.23 -14.10
C THR A 86 -29.76 -38.54 -15.39
N VAL A 87 -31.04 -38.19 -15.53
CA VAL A 87 -31.56 -37.43 -16.68
C VAL A 87 -30.98 -36.02 -16.71
N LYS A 88 -30.90 -35.33 -15.56
CA LYS A 88 -30.24 -34.02 -15.47
C LYS A 88 -28.77 -34.10 -15.84
N LEU A 89 -28.08 -35.15 -15.40
CA LEU A 89 -26.68 -35.41 -15.72
C LEU A 89 -26.49 -35.68 -17.23
N VAL A 90 -27.32 -36.53 -17.84
CA VAL A 90 -27.30 -36.80 -19.29
C VAL A 90 -27.65 -35.54 -20.10
N LYS A 91 -28.59 -34.71 -19.63
CA LYS A 91 -28.91 -33.43 -20.26
C LYS A 91 -27.73 -32.46 -20.20
N LEU A 92 -26.95 -32.49 -19.12
CA LEU A 92 -25.68 -31.76 -18.99
C LEU A 92 -24.65 -32.22 -20.03
N PHE A 93 -24.50 -33.54 -20.24
CA PHE A 93 -23.64 -34.09 -21.30
C PHE A 93 -24.11 -33.75 -22.71
N GLY A 94 -25.43 -33.63 -22.92
CA GLY A 94 -26.00 -33.26 -24.22
C GLY A 94 -25.88 -31.77 -24.56
N HIS A 95 -25.52 -30.91 -23.61
CA HIS A 95 -25.43 -29.45 -23.78
C HIS A 95 -24.16 -28.90 -23.13
N PRO A 96 -23.02 -28.92 -23.84
CA PRO A 96 -21.72 -28.45 -23.32
C PRO A 96 -21.78 -27.02 -22.74
N SER A 97 -22.58 -26.13 -23.36
CA SER A 97 -22.75 -24.76 -22.92
C SER A 97 -23.38 -24.60 -21.52
N LEU A 98 -24.28 -25.50 -21.13
CA LEU A 98 -24.90 -25.48 -19.79
C LEU A 98 -23.93 -25.93 -18.70
N LEU A 99 -23.02 -26.85 -19.02
CA LEU A 99 -21.96 -27.28 -18.11
C LEU A 99 -20.95 -26.15 -17.90
N ASP A 100 -20.52 -25.48 -18.97
CA ASP A 100 -19.60 -24.35 -18.89
C ASP A 100 -20.18 -23.19 -18.07
N GLU A 101 -21.47 -22.91 -18.21
CA GLU A 101 -22.17 -21.87 -17.42
C GLU A 101 -22.24 -22.21 -15.92
N VAL A 102 -22.53 -23.46 -15.57
CA VAL A 102 -22.59 -23.93 -14.17
C VAL A 102 -21.21 -23.94 -13.52
N VAL A 103 -20.17 -24.35 -14.25
CA VAL A 103 -18.78 -24.33 -13.76
C VAL A 103 -18.30 -22.90 -13.57
N ARG A 104 -18.54 -22.03 -14.56
CA ARG A 104 -18.19 -20.60 -14.52
C ARG A 104 -18.83 -19.90 -13.33
N THR A 105 -20.15 -20.01 -13.17
CA THR A 105 -20.86 -19.38 -12.04
C THR A 105 -20.42 -19.96 -10.70
N SER A 106 -20.09 -21.25 -10.64
CA SER A 106 -19.65 -21.91 -9.41
C SER A 106 -18.31 -21.43 -8.89
N LEU A 107 -17.33 -21.32 -9.78
CA LEU A 107 -15.98 -20.89 -9.42
C LEU A 107 -15.99 -19.43 -9.02
N VAL A 108 -16.64 -18.58 -9.81
CA VAL A 108 -16.70 -17.13 -9.52
C VAL A 108 -17.30 -16.85 -8.14
N GLU A 109 -18.41 -17.50 -7.77
CA GLU A 109 -19.07 -17.26 -6.48
C GLU A 109 -18.35 -17.95 -5.29
N SER A 110 -17.68 -19.09 -5.52
CA SER A 110 -16.82 -19.70 -4.50
C SER A 110 -15.61 -18.82 -4.18
N LEU A 111 -14.99 -18.25 -5.22
CA LEU A 111 -13.88 -17.31 -5.07
C LEU A 111 -14.37 -15.98 -4.47
N SER A 112 -15.56 -15.52 -4.84
CA SER A 112 -16.12 -14.27 -4.32
C SER A 112 -16.30 -14.30 -2.81
N SER A 113 -16.98 -15.33 -2.32
CA SER A 113 -17.31 -15.49 -0.91
C SER A 113 -16.05 -15.60 -0.04
N ARG A 114 -15.04 -16.34 -0.50
CA ARG A 114 -13.75 -16.48 0.19
C ARG A 114 -12.96 -15.16 0.22
N LEU A 115 -12.88 -14.45 -0.90
CA LEU A 115 -12.18 -13.15 -0.97
C LEU A 115 -12.86 -12.08 -0.09
N GLU A 116 -14.19 -12.07 -0.05
CA GLU A 116 -14.97 -11.12 0.75
C GLU A 116 -14.79 -11.35 2.26
N GLU A 117 -14.86 -12.60 2.73
CA GLU A 117 -14.65 -12.97 4.14
C GLU A 117 -13.29 -12.49 4.67
N VAL A 118 -12.28 -12.56 3.80
CA VAL A 118 -10.88 -12.27 4.12
C VAL A 118 -10.59 -10.78 4.10
N SER A 119 -11.09 -10.09 3.08
CA SER A 119 -11.01 -8.63 3.00
C SER A 119 -11.58 -8.00 4.26
N ARG A 120 -12.76 -8.46 4.70
CA ARG A 120 -13.41 -8.02 5.93
C ARG A 120 -12.59 -8.30 7.20
N ARG A 121 -11.83 -9.40 7.22
CA ARG A 121 -11.02 -9.78 8.39
C ARG A 121 -9.84 -8.83 8.62
N TYR A 122 -9.15 -8.39 7.56
CA TYR A 122 -7.92 -7.59 7.67
C TYR A 122 -8.12 -6.08 7.47
N SER A 123 -9.23 -5.66 6.88
CA SER A 123 -9.51 -4.24 6.68
C SER A 123 -9.71 -3.44 7.97
N VAL A 124 -10.34 -4.06 8.96
CA VAL A 124 -10.55 -3.47 10.30
C VAL A 124 -9.21 -3.15 10.95
N ALA A 125 -8.19 -3.99 10.76
CA ALA A 125 -6.85 -3.76 11.29
C ALA A 125 -6.12 -2.61 10.58
N THR A 126 -6.36 -2.45 9.27
CA THR A 126 -5.71 -1.40 8.46
C THR A 126 -6.29 -0.02 8.74
N LYS A 127 -7.62 0.09 8.93
CA LYS A 127 -8.30 1.36 9.26
C LYS A 127 -7.79 2.04 10.53
N GLN A 128 -7.21 1.30 11.46
CA GLN A 128 -6.65 1.87 12.69
C GLN A 128 -5.34 2.63 12.46
N LEU A 129 -4.73 2.50 11.28
CA LEU A 129 -3.45 3.14 10.90
C LEU A 129 -3.62 4.40 10.05
N ASP A 130 -4.85 4.70 9.60
CA ASP A 130 -5.13 5.86 8.76
C ASP A 130 -4.73 7.16 9.48
N GLY A 131 -3.94 8.00 8.80
CA GLY A 131 -3.40 9.26 9.35
C GLY A 131 -2.15 9.10 10.24
N LEU A 132 -1.72 7.88 10.56
CA LEU A 132 -0.48 7.63 11.32
C LEU A 132 0.69 7.24 10.43
N VAL A 133 0.40 6.60 9.30
CA VAL A 133 1.42 6.08 8.38
C VAL A 133 1.00 6.40 6.96
N THR A 134 1.95 6.80 6.13
CA THR A 134 1.71 6.91 4.68
C THR A 134 1.88 5.54 4.04
N SER A 135 0.89 5.12 3.25
CA SER A 135 0.93 3.86 2.51
C SER A 135 1.62 4.04 1.16
N GLY A 136 2.83 3.50 1.05
CA GLY A 136 3.55 3.33 -0.21
C GLY A 136 4.67 4.34 -0.49
N TRP A 137 5.44 4.02 -1.53
CA TRP A 137 6.39 4.94 -2.18
C TRP A 137 5.60 6.04 -2.88
N SER A 138 5.15 7.05 -2.14
CA SER A 138 4.96 8.35 -2.77
C SER A 138 6.32 8.74 -3.36
N HIS A 139 6.33 9.18 -4.62
CA HIS A 139 7.45 9.86 -5.25
C HIS A 139 7.71 11.16 -4.47
N LEU A 140 8.22 11.03 -3.26
CA LEU A 140 8.67 12.13 -2.46
C LEU A 140 9.88 12.67 -3.20
N ASN A 141 9.80 13.95 -3.56
CA ASN A 141 10.97 14.78 -3.81
C ASN A 141 11.79 14.78 -2.52
N LEU A 142 12.50 13.68 -2.26
CA LEU A 142 13.53 13.57 -1.25
C LEU A 142 14.57 14.60 -1.67
N ARG A 143 14.47 15.82 -1.12
CA ARG A 143 15.57 16.77 -1.15
C ARG A 143 16.81 16.01 -0.67
N SER A 144 17.96 16.32 -1.25
CA SER A 144 19.26 15.69 -1.01
C SER A 144 19.71 15.65 0.46
N SER A 145 18.98 16.30 1.38
CA SER A 145 19.22 16.35 2.82
C SER A 145 18.37 15.41 3.69
N THR A 146 17.50 14.55 3.12
CA THR A 146 16.65 13.64 3.92
C THR A 146 17.35 12.31 4.27
N ILE A 147 17.19 11.86 5.51
CA ILE A 147 17.79 10.61 6.03
C ILE A 147 16.69 9.58 6.25
N THR A 148 16.91 8.34 5.79
CA THR A 148 15.94 7.23 5.91
C THR A 148 16.48 6.12 6.81
N LEU A 149 15.76 5.84 7.89
CA LEU A 149 15.97 4.68 8.76
C LEU A 149 15.05 3.52 8.32
N ARG A 150 15.63 2.35 8.07
CA ARG A 150 14.88 1.13 7.71
C ARG A 150 14.72 0.23 8.92
N ILE A 151 13.52 -0.27 9.12
CA ILE A 151 13.16 -1.12 10.27
C ILE A 151 12.79 -2.51 9.74
N PRO A 152 13.58 -3.55 10.03
CA PRO A 152 13.33 -4.88 9.50
C PRO A 152 12.16 -5.56 10.22
N VAL A 153 11.51 -6.50 9.52
CA VAL A 153 10.48 -7.37 10.09
C VAL A 153 11.11 -8.28 11.16
N PRO A 154 10.48 -8.47 12.33
CA PRO A 154 11.03 -9.28 13.42
C PRO A 154 11.02 -10.79 13.18
N GLN A 155 10.11 -11.32 12.34
CA GLN A 155 10.09 -12.74 11.94
C GLN A 155 9.76 -12.91 10.45
N GLY A 156 10.35 -13.93 9.82
CA GLY A 156 10.01 -14.35 8.45
C GLY A 156 9.03 -15.52 8.41
N GLY A 157 8.24 -15.61 7.34
CA GLY A 157 7.26 -16.68 7.08
C GLY A 157 5.92 -16.53 7.83
N GLY A 158 5.82 -15.56 8.73
CA GLY A 158 4.61 -15.26 9.49
C GLY A 158 3.62 -14.39 8.70
N LEU A 159 2.33 -14.63 8.91
CA LEU A 159 1.26 -13.81 8.35
C LEU A 159 0.95 -12.67 9.33
N ILE A 160 0.99 -11.42 8.88
CA ILE A 160 0.68 -10.26 9.72
C ILE A 160 -0.82 -10.23 9.99
N LYS A 161 -1.19 -10.25 11.26
CA LYS A 161 -2.58 -10.15 11.72
C LYS A 161 -3.04 -8.69 11.80
N ALA A 162 -2.24 -7.85 12.45
CA ALA A 162 -2.55 -6.44 12.70
C ALA A 162 -1.28 -5.65 13.03
N ILE A 163 -1.38 -4.32 12.93
CA ILE A 163 -0.36 -3.39 13.42
C ILE A 163 -1.00 -2.52 14.49
N LYS A 164 -0.38 -2.46 15.66
CA LYS A 164 -0.89 -1.69 16.81
C LYS A 164 -0.65 -0.20 16.59
N SER A 165 -1.73 0.55 16.33
CA SER A 165 -1.68 1.99 16.07
C SER A 165 -1.07 2.81 17.22
N ASN A 166 -1.26 2.39 18.48
CA ASN A 166 -0.67 3.07 19.63
C ASN A 166 0.87 3.05 19.63
N ALA A 167 1.49 1.95 19.20
CA ALA A 167 2.94 1.84 19.07
C ALA A 167 3.50 2.83 18.03
N VAL A 168 2.77 2.96 16.92
CA VAL A 168 3.12 3.85 15.82
C VAL A 168 2.96 5.31 16.24
N LYS A 169 1.89 5.64 16.97
CA LYS A 169 1.71 6.96 17.59
C LYS A 169 2.90 7.33 18.47
N GLN A 170 3.32 6.43 19.36
CA GLN A 170 4.46 6.68 20.25
C GLN A 170 5.80 6.81 19.51
N ALA A 171 5.98 6.10 18.40
CA ALA A 171 7.13 6.30 17.53
C ALA A 171 7.12 7.71 16.90
N LEU A 172 5.95 8.21 16.49
CA LEU A 172 5.78 9.59 16.03
C LEU A 172 6.01 10.61 17.15
N ASP A 173 5.56 10.32 18.38
CA ASP A 173 5.77 11.17 19.55
C ASP A 173 7.27 11.32 19.85
N THR A 174 8.03 10.22 19.74
CA THR A 174 9.49 10.23 19.90
C THR A 174 10.19 11.05 18.80
N LEU A 175 9.56 11.19 17.64
CA LEU A 175 10.07 11.98 16.51
C LEU A 175 9.57 13.44 16.52
N ALA A 176 8.68 13.79 17.44
CA ALA A 176 8.12 15.14 17.54
C ALA A 176 9.22 16.16 17.90
N PRO A 177 9.06 17.45 17.53
CA PRO A 177 10.02 18.47 17.89
C PRO A 177 10.17 18.56 19.42
N ARG A 178 11.41 18.51 19.91
CA ARG A 178 11.72 18.48 21.34
C ARG A 178 11.42 19.83 21.99
N VAL A 179 10.82 19.77 23.18
CA VAL A 179 10.65 20.92 24.06
C VAL A 179 12.00 21.30 24.68
N THR A 180 12.31 22.59 24.76
CA THR A 180 13.48 23.09 25.49
C THR A 180 13.08 23.53 26.89
N GLU A 181 13.89 23.18 27.89
CA GLU A 181 13.66 23.56 29.31
C GLU A 181 14.09 25.00 29.63
N ASN A 182 14.71 25.69 28.67
CA ASN A 182 15.21 27.04 28.81
C ASN A 182 14.42 27.99 27.91
N ARG A 183 14.02 29.13 28.50
CA ARG A 183 13.40 30.25 27.80
C ARG A 183 14.26 30.65 26.60
N SER A 184 13.80 30.33 25.39
CA SER A 184 14.41 30.82 24.15
C SER A 184 14.15 32.33 24.05
N THR A 185 15.07 33.14 24.54
CA THR A 185 14.94 34.61 24.51
C THR A 185 15.31 35.24 23.16
N LYS A 186 15.80 34.46 22.17
CA LYS A 186 16.27 34.97 20.88
C LYS A 186 15.47 34.41 19.70
N ALA A 187 14.95 35.31 18.85
CA ALA A 187 14.27 34.99 17.59
C ALA A 187 15.16 34.19 16.60
N GLU A 188 16.49 34.37 16.69
CA GLU A 188 17.50 33.69 15.85
C GLU A 188 17.67 32.19 16.14
N SER A 189 17.17 31.67 17.27
CA SER A 189 17.43 30.29 17.70
C SER A 189 16.44 29.24 17.15
N SER A 190 15.47 29.65 16.34
CA SER A 190 14.42 28.77 15.85
C SER A 190 14.88 27.97 14.61
N GLY A 191 14.92 26.64 14.73
CA GLY A 191 15.16 25.74 13.62
C GLY A 191 13.97 25.68 12.66
N ARG A 192 14.24 25.44 11.37
CA ARG A 192 13.19 25.14 10.38
C ARG A 192 12.57 23.80 10.72
N TYR A 193 11.27 23.76 10.98
CA TYR A 193 10.57 22.51 11.26
C TYR A 193 10.25 21.77 9.95
N VAL A 194 10.63 20.50 9.86
CA VAL A 194 10.23 19.57 8.80
C VAL A 194 9.62 18.33 9.47
N PRO A 195 8.36 17.98 9.18
CA PRO A 195 7.71 16.88 9.86
C PRO A 195 8.36 15.53 9.53
N PRO A 196 8.63 14.68 10.52
CA PRO A 196 9.08 13.31 10.29
C PRO A 196 7.97 12.47 9.65
N GLN A 197 8.33 11.50 8.83
CA GLN A 197 7.36 10.61 8.18
C GLN A 197 7.68 9.14 8.48
N ILE A 198 6.66 8.36 8.79
CA ILE A 198 6.74 6.91 8.85
C ILE A 198 5.98 6.38 7.63
N THR A 199 6.63 5.50 6.86
CA THR A 199 6.00 4.77 5.75
C THR A 199 5.89 3.30 6.12
N LEU A 200 4.77 2.68 5.78
CA LEU A 200 4.54 1.25 5.98
C LEU A 200 4.96 0.50 4.72
N ASP A 201 5.91 -0.42 4.87
CA ASP A 201 6.36 -1.29 3.78
C ASP A 201 5.63 -2.65 3.80
N VAL A 202 5.01 -3.08 4.92
CA VAL A 202 4.27 -4.37 5.06
C VAL A 202 2.86 -4.17 5.66
N GLU A 203 1.81 -4.81 5.15
CA GLU A 203 0.42 -4.60 5.61
C GLU A 203 -0.17 -5.82 6.36
N PRO A 204 -1.23 -5.65 7.18
CA PRO A 204 -2.02 -6.76 7.69
C PRO A 204 -2.55 -7.65 6.55
N GLY A 205 -2.33 -8.96 6.65
CA GLY A 205 -2.61 -9.94 5.60
C GLY A 205 -1.40 -10.32 4.73
N ASP A 206 -0.25 -9.65 4.88
CA ASP A 206 0.97 -10.02 4.17
C ASP A 206 1.74 -11.13 4.90
N ARG A 207 2.33 -12.05 4.12
CA ARG A 207 3.29 -13.04 4.62
C ARG A 207 4.70 -12.46 4.49
N THR A 208 5.41 -12.37 5.61
CA THR A 208 6.70 -11.67 5.68
C THR A 208 7.87 -12.53 5.22
N ARG A 209 8.95 -11.89 4.74
CA ARG A 209 10.24 -12.55 4.46
C ARG A 209 11.31 -12.12 5.47
N LEU A 210 12.30 -12.98 5.68
CA LEU A 210 13.52 -12.61 6.41
C LEU A 210 14.19 -11.43 5.69
N ASP A 211 14.67 -10.46 6.47
CA ASP A 211 15.32 -9.22 6.02
C ASP A 211 14.43 -8.25 5.23
N GLU A 212 13.12 -8.49 5.16
CA GLU A 212 12.16 -7.51 4.63
C GLU A 212 12.10 -6.28 5.55
N THR A 213 11.92 -5.09 4.97
CA THR A 213 11.70 -3.86 5.74
C THR A 213 10.21 -3.73 6.05
N ALA A 214 9.86 -3.56 7.32
CA ALA A 214 8.48 -3.34 7.76
C ALA A 214 8.07 -1.86 7.72
N PHE A 215 8.97 -0.96 8.16
CA PHE A 215 8.74 0.48 8.20
C PHE A 215 9.96 1.24 7.69
N ARG A 216 9.73 2.42 7.10
CA ARG A 216 10.78 3.42 6.90
C ARG A 216 10.44 4.69 7.67
N VAL A 217 11.44 5.24 8.34
CA VAL A 217 11.32 6.51 9.05
C VAL A 217 12.19 7.53 8.33
N ILE A 218 11.57 8.62 7.86
CA ILE A 218 12.21 9.68 7.09
C ILE A 218 12.31 10.92 7.99
N THR A 219 13.52 11.40 8.22
CA THR A 219 13.82 12.57 9.05
C THR A 219 14.75 13.55 8.31
N HIS A 220 14.73 14.82 8.72
CA HIS A 220 15.64 15.83 8.19
C HIS A 220 17.04 15.75 8.83
N GLU A 221 17.12 15.27 10.07
CA GLU A 221 18.37 15.15 10.82
C GLU A 221 18.63 13.69 11.21
N PRO A 222 19.91 13.27 11.32
CA PRO A 222 20.24 11.92 11.76
C PRO A 222 19.80 11.74 13.21
N LEU A 223 19.01 10.70 13.46
CA LEU A 223 18.62 10.31 14.81
C LEU A 223 19.84 9.82 15.58
N ASP A 224 19.87 10.09 16.88
CA ASP A 224 20.92 9.57 17.73
C ASP A 224 20.81 8.03 17.87
N GLY A 225 21.92 7.36 18.21
CA GLY A 225 21.94 5.89 18.25
C GLY A 225 21.06 5.28 19.35
N SER A 226 20.62 6.05 20.34
CA SER A 226 19.66 5.65 21.37
C SER A 226 18.22 5.73 20.86
N GLU A 227 17.86 6.84 20.22
CA GLU A 227 16.57 7.09 19.59
C GLU A 227 16.31 6.11 18.46
N GLN A 228 17.31 5.87 17.60
CA GLN A 228 17.21 4.91 16.53
C GLN A 228 16.84 3.52 17.07
N ARG A 229 17.53 3.05 18.12
CA ARG A 229 17.24 1.75 18.76
C ARG A 229 15.85 1.74 19.40
N ARG A 230 15.43 2.84 20.02
CA ARG A 230 14.10 2.98 20.63
C ARG A 230 13.00 2.90 19.59
N ILE A 231 13.11 3.66 18.50
CA ILE A 231 12.14 3.69 17.39
C ILE A 231 12.07 2.33 16.69
N ILE A 232 13.21 1.68 16.43
CA ILE A 232 13.23 0.32 15.87
C ILE A 232 12.43 -0.64 16.75
N ARG A 233 12.68 -0.64 18.07
CA ARG A 233 11.96 -1.53 19.00
C ARG A 233 10.47 -1.24 19.05
N LEU A 234 10.08 0.04 19.13
CA LEU A 234 8.67 0.46 19.15
C LEU A 234 7.94 -0.04 17.90
N LEU A 235 8.48 0.24 16.72
CA LEU A 235 7.85 -0.12 15.46
C LEU A 235 7.88 -1.64 15.21
N GLN A 236 8.92 -2.37 15.61
CA GLN A 236 8.92 -3.84 15.56
C GLN A 236 7.87 -4.46 16.50
N SER A 237 7.71 -3.92 17.71
CA SER A 237 6.71 -4.40 18.68
C SER A 237 5.27 -4.13 18.26
N SER A 238 5.07 -3.24 17.28
CA SER A 238 3.75 -2.91 16.74
C SER A 238 3.15 -4.05 15.91
N ILE A 239 3.97 -4.98 15.39
CA ILE A 239 3.55 -6.02 14.43
C ILE A 239 3.03 -7.24 15.18
N GLU A 240 1.77 -7.62 14.94
CA GLU A 240 1.15 -8.84 15.46
C GLU A 240 1.04 -9.90 14.35
N PHE A 241 1.37 -11.15 14.66
CA PHE A 241 1.35 -12.27 13.71
C PHE A 241 0.25 -13.29 14.03
N GLU A 242 -0.27 -13.93 12.98
CA GLU A 242 -1.15 -15.10 13.09
C GLU A 242 -0.41 -16.35 13.59
N SER A 243 -1.19 -17.33 14.05
CA SER A 243 -0.66 -18.63 14.48
C SER A 243 0.03 -19.41 13.35
N SER A 244 1.04 -20.21 13.70
CA SER A 244 1.83 -20.98 12.73
C SER A 244 0.95 -21.94 11.92
N GLY A 245 0.96 -21.82 10.60
CA GLY A 245 0.20 -22.68 9.68
C GLY A 245 -1.03 -22.04 9.05
N ALA A 246 -1.33 -20.77 9.35
CA ALA A 246 -2.33 -20.01 8.60
C ALA A 246 -1.98 -19.98 7.10
N VAL A 247 -2.94 -20.38 6.27
CA VAL A 247 -2.85 -20.34 4.80
C VAL A 247 -3.47 -19.04 4.34
N THR A 248 -2.83 -18.35 3.41
CA THR A 248 -3.46 -17.17 2.83
C THR A 248 -4.58 -17.61 1.89
N PRO A 249 -5.68 -16.87 1.81
CA PRO A 249 -6.80 -17.17 0.90
C PRO A 249 -6.40 -17.19 -0.59
N ASP A 250 -5.33 -16.45 -0.91
CA ASP A 250 -4.68 -16.49 -2.21
C ASP A 250 -4.05 -17.88 -2.45
N GLU A 251 -3.29 -18.42 -1.47
CA GLU A 251 -2.69 -19.76 -1.56
C GLU A 251 -3.73 -20.90 -1.76
N GLU A 252 -4.96 -20.76 -1.25
CA GLU A 252 -6.04 -21.73 -1.51
C GLU A 252 -6.65 -21.57 -2.91
N THR A 253 -6.77 -20.33 -3.38
CA THR A 253 -7.30 -20.02 -4.70
C THR A 253 -6.33 -20.43 -5.81
N ASP A 254 -5.03 -20.28 -5.57
CA ASP A 254 -3.94 -20.71 -6.46
C ASP A 254 -4.06 -22.17 -6.87
N ARG A 255 -4.42 -23.03 -5.91
CA ARG A 255 -4.55 -24.49 -6.15
C ARG A 255 -5.69 -24.80 -7.11
N GLU A 256 -6.79 -24.05 -7.07
CA GLU A 256 -7.93 -24.27 -7.98
C GLU A 256 -7.61 -23.76 -9.39
N ILE A 257 -6.94 -22.61 -9.50
CA ILE A 257 -6.52 -22.05 -10.79
C ILE A 257 -5.38 -22.88 -11.42
N ALA A 258 -4.44 -23.41 -10.64
CA ALA A 258 -3.35 -24.25 -11.14
C ALA A 258 -3.86 -25.45 -11.95
N ASN A 259 -4.92 -26.12 -11.51
CA ASN A 259 -5.52 -27.23 -12.25
C ASN A 259 -6.09 -26.82 -13.62
N LEU A 260 -6.63 -25.59 -13.74
CA LEU A 260 -7.08 -25.06 -15.04
C LEU A 260 -5.91 -24.77 -15.97
N LYS A 261 -4.81 -24.23 -15.43
CA LYS A 261 -3.58 -23.94 -16.18
C LYS A 261 -2.99 -25.23 -16.75
N ASP A 262 -2.83 -26.24 -15.91
CA ASP A 262 -2.32 -27.56 -16.31
C ASP A 262 -3.16 -28.19 -17.42
N ALA A 263 -4.49 -28.05 -17.33
CA ALA A 263 -5.41 -28.54 -18.36
C ALA A 263 -5.24 -27.82 -19.71
N VAL A 264 -4.95 -26.51 -19.72
CA VAL A 264 -4.69 -25.80 -20.99
C VAL A 264 -3.43 -26.33 -21.64
N GLY A 265 -2.31 -26.38 -20.92
CA GLY A 265 -1.04 -26.82 -21.47
C GLY A 265 -1.09 -28.26 -21.98
N GLU A 266 -1.76 -29.17 -21.28
CA GLU A 266 -1.92 -30.56 -21.71
C GLU A 266 -2.78 -30.70 -22.98
N ASN A 267 -3.84 -29.91 -23.12
CA ASN A 267 -4.67 -29.89 -24.33
C ASN A 267 -3.95 -29.29 -25.53
N ILE A 268 -3.08 -28.28 -25.34
CA ILE A 268 -2.25 -27.73 -26.41
C ILE A 268 -1.23 -28.78 -26.87
N ARG A 269 -0.53 -29.43 -25.94
CA ARG A 269 0.48 -30.47 -26.25
C ARG A 269 -0.12 -31.69 -26.97
N SER A 270 -1.35 -32.06 -26.65
CA SER A 270 -2.09 -33.15 -27.31
C SER A 270 -2.78 -32.75 -28.63
N GLY A 271 -2.71 -31.47 -29.03
CA GLY A 271 -3.31 -30.95 -30.26
C GLY A 271 -4.83 -30.74 -30.19
N ALA A 272 -5.43 -30.84 -29.00
CA ALA A 272 -6.85 -30.62 -28.75
C ALA A 272 -7.18 -29.11 -28.62
N PHE A 273 -6.86 -28.32 -29.65
CA PHE A 273 -6.94 -26.85 -29.63
C PHE A 273 -8.34 -26.31 -29.28
N ALA A 274 -9.42 -26.96 -29.73
CA ALA A 274 -10.78 -26.52 -29.39
C ALA A 274 -11.12 -26.70 -27.89
N THR A 275 -10.49 -27.69 -27.23
CA THR A 275 -10.64 -27.92 -25.79
C THR A 275 -9.75 -26.94 -25.00
N ALA A 276 -8.54 -26.69 -25.49
CA ALA A 276 -7.65 -25.67 -24.94
C ALA A 276 -8.27 -24.27 -24.99
N GLU A 277 -8.87 -23.90 -26.13
CA GLU A 277 -9.55 -22.61 -26.32
C GLU A 277 -10.66 -22.40 -25.28
N ARG A 278 -11.53 -23.40 -25.09
CA ARG A 278 -12.58 -23.35 -24.05
C ARG A 278 -12.02 -23.25 -22.63
N ALA A 279 -10.92 -23.94 -22.35
CA ALA A 279 -10.27 -23.87 -21.04
C ALA A 279 -9.66 -22.48 -20.78
N VAL A 280 -9.08 -21.83 -21.80
CA VAL A 280 -8.58 -20.44 -21.73
C VAL A 280 -9.74 -19.45 -21.58
N GLU A 281 -10.86 -19.65 -22.28
CA GLU A 281 -12.08 -18.85 -22.10
C GLU A 281 -12.61 -18.94 -20.67
N LEU A 282 -12.67 -20.15 -20.11
CA LEU A 282 -13.10 -20.38 -18.73
C LEU A 282 -12.16 -19.71 -17.73
N LEU A 283 -10.84 -19.84 -17.91
CA LEU A 283 -9.84 -19.15 -17.09
C LEU A 283 -10.03 -17.63 -17.15
N GLY A 284 -10.21 -17.07 -18.35
CA GLY A 284 -10.49 -15.65 -18.55
C GLY A 284 -11.77 -15.20 -17.83
N HIS A 285 -12.81 -16.02 -17.84
CA HIS A 285 -14.04 -15.76 -17.11
C HIS A 285 -13.91 -15.85 -15.58
N VAL A 286 -13.11 -16.79 -15.07
CA VAL A 286 -12.82 -16.94 -13.63
C VAL A 286 -12.03 -15.73 -13.14
N VAL A 287 -10.96 -15.36 -13.84
CA VAL A 287 -10.13 -14.18 -13.52
C VAL A 287 -10.98 -12.91 -13.59
N ARG A 288 -11.79 -12.73 -14.64
CA ARG A 288 -12.73 -11.61 -14.75
C ARG A 288 -13.73 -11.56 -13.60
N GLY A 289 -14.28 -12.70 -13.20
CA GLY A 289 -15.22 -12.79 -12.09
C GLY A 289 -14.57 -12.33 -10.79
N ALA A 290 -13.43 -12.93 -10.43
CA ALA A 290 -12.63 -12.58 -9.26
C ALA A 290 -12.27 -11.07 -9.24
N TRP A 291 -11.92 -10.52 -10.40
CA TRP A 291 -11.60 -9.11 -10.56
C TRP A 291 -12.77 -8.17 -10.23
N MET A 292 -13.98 -8.49 -10.71
CA MET A 292 -15.17 -7.67 -10.46
C MET A 292 -15.52 -7.61 -8.97
N ILE A 293 -15.36 -8.74 -8.27
CA ILE A 293 -15.64 -8.82 -6.82
C ILE A 293 -14.64 -7.97 -6.02
N GLN A 294 -13.38 -7.95 -6.44
CA GLN A 294 -12.35 -7.09 -5.83
C GLN A 294 -12.68 -5.60 -5.99
N ARG A 295 -13.32 -5.21 -7.10
CA ARG A 295 -13.68 -3.81 -7.36
C ARG A 295 -14.82 -3.31 -6.48
N ASP A 296 -15.80 -4.15 -6.19
CA ASP A 296 -16.99 -3.79 -5.39
C ASP A 296 -16.70 -3.84 -3.86
N GLY A 297 -15.51 -4.33 -3.46
CA GLY A 297 -15.07 -4.39 -2.06
C GLY A 297 -14.62 -3.02 -1.53
N PHE A 298 -15.25 -2.55 -0.46
CA PHE A 298 -15.05 -1.23 0.16
C PHE A 298 -13.71 -1.03 0.93
N ASP A 299 -12.70 -1.90 0.83
CA ASP A 299 -11.57 -1.88 1.79
C ASP A 299 -10.15 -1.96 1.21
N SER A 300 -9.22 -1.36 1.97
CA SER A 300 -8.14 -0.46 1.56
C SER A 300 -6.72 -0.94 1.88
N SER A 301 -6.46 -2.24 1.99
CA SER A 301 -5.06 -2.72 2.05
C SER A 301 -4.47 -2.70 0.63
N ARG A 302 -3.74 -1.64 0.28
CA ARG A 302 -3.18 -1.43 -1.07
C ARG A 302 -2.22 -2.56 -1.44
N ARG A 303 -1.47 -3.12 -0.49
CA ARG A 303 -0.47 -4.18 -0.73
C ARG A 303 -1.11 -5.56 -0.88
N ALA A 304 -2.11 -5.92 -0.07
CA ALA A 304 -2.84 -7.17 -0.31
C ALA A 304 -3.72 -7.08 -1.58
N SER A 305 -4.29 -5.91 -1.89
CA SER A 305 -4.92 -5.66 -3.19
C SER A 305 -3.90 -5.80 -4.32
N PHE A 306 -2.68 -5.30 -4.13
CA PHE A 306 -1.59 -5.45 -5.09
C PHE A 306 -1.14 -6.90 -5.25
N THR A 307 -0.98 -7.68 -4.18
CA THR A 307 -0.59 -9.09 -4.22
C THR A 307 -1.69 -9.94 -4.86
N ARG A 308 -2.97 -9.71 -4.53
CA ARG A 308 -4.12 -10.34 -5.19
C ARG A 308 -4.22 -9.97 -6.67
N ARG A 309 -4.01 -8.70 -6.99
CA ARG A 309 -3.96 -8.21 -8.36
C ARG A 309 -2.81 -8.87 -9.11
N ASP A 310 -1.59 -8.81 -8.59
CA ASP A 310 -0.39 -9.43 -9.18
C ASP A 310 -0.57 -10.93 -9.39
N TRP A 311 -1.21 -11.63 -8.45
CA TRP A 311 -1.60 -13.02 -8.63
C TRP A 311 -2.60 -13.23 -9.80
N LEU A 312 -3.66 -12.42 -9.90
CA LEU A 312 -4.61 -12.47 -11.02
C LEU A 312 -3.90 -12.18 -12.36
N LEU A 313 -2.98 -11.20 -12.38
CA LEU A 313 -2.17 -10.84 -13.55
C LEU A 313 -1.26 -12.02 -13.97
N ARG A 314 -0.61 -12.68 -13.01
CA ARG A 314 0.27 -13.84 -13.29
C ARG A 314 -0.49 -15.03 -13.82
N SER A 315 -1.72 -15.24 -13.36
CA SER A 315 -2.46 -16.46 -13.68
C SER A 315 -2.81 -16.61 -15.16
N ILE A 316 -3.08 -15.51 -15.87
CA ILE A 316 -3.24 -15.52 -17.32
C ILE A 316 -1.89 -15.67 -18.01
N GLY A 317 -0.88 -14.91 -17.55
CA GLY A 317 0.46 -14.90 -18.16
C GLY A 317 1.16 -16.26 -18.14
N GLU A 318 0.98 -17.07 -17.08
CA GLU A 318 1.56 -18.41 -16.98
C GLU A 318 1.06 -19.35 -18.09
N VAL A 319 -0.21 -19.23 -18.49
CA VAL A 319 -0.78 -20.06 -19.55
C VAL A 319 -0.41 -19.52 -20.94
N GLU A 320 -0.26 -18.20 -21.06
CA GLU A 320 0.16 -17.56 -22.31
C GLU A 320 1.58 -17.95 -22.73
N GLN A 321 2.43 -18.39 -21.80
CA GLN A 321 3.75 -18.96 -22.13
C GLN A 321 3.65 -20.17 -23.08
N ASP A 322 2.53 -20.90 -23.09
CA ASP A 322 2.29 -22.00 -24.01
C ASP A 322 2.02 -21.53 -25.46
N ALA A 323 1.94 -20.22 -25.72
CA ALA A 323 1.80 -19.67 -27.07
C ALA A 323 2.94 -20.08 -28.01
N VAL A 324 4.15 -20.25 -27.47
CA VAL A 324 5.36 -20.67 -28.23
C VAL A 324 5.29 -22.12 -28.72
N LEU A 325 4.35 -22.93 -28.23
CA LEU A 325 4.27 -24.34 -28.61
C LEU A 325 3.88 -24.52 -30.09
N SER A 326 3.12 -23.60 -30.68
CA SER A 326 2.84 -23.58 -32.11
C SER A 326 2.26 -22.23 -32.57
N PRO A 327 2.40 -21.85 -33.87
CA PRO A 327 1.74 -20.65 -34.41
C PRO A 327 0.21 -20.65 -34.24
N ARG A 328 -0.39 -21.85 -34.21
CA ARG A 328 -1.84 -22.03 -33.98
C ARG A 328 -2.22 -21.75 -32.52
N ALA A 329 -1.39 -22.16 -31.55
CA ALA A 329 -1.58 -21.82 -30.15
C ALA A 329 -1.44 -20.30 -29.93
N ALA A 330 -0.39 -19.68 -30.49
CA ALA A 330 -0.21 -18.23 -30.44
C ALA A 330 -1.42 -17.48 -31.04
N GLY A 331 -1.91 -17.91 -32.20
CA GLY A 331 -3.11 -17.33 -32.81
C GLY A 331 -4.35 -17.40 -31.92
N MET A 332 -4.58 -18.55 -31.27
CA MET A 332 -5.66 -18.73 -30.30
C MET A 332 -5.53 -17.77 -29.11
N PHE A 333 -4.35 -17.62 -28.52
CA PHE A 333 -4.14 -16.68 -27.41
C PHE A 333 -4.31 -15.21 -27.82
N VAL A 334 -3.90 -14.83 -29.04
CA VAL A 334 -4.14 -13.49 -29.60
C VAL A 334 -5.64 -13.21 -29.77
N ASP A 335 -6.42 -14.18 -30.25
CA ASP A 335 -7.87 -14.04 -30.41
C ASP A 335 -8.60 -13.92 -29.06
N GLN A 336 -8.17 -14.70 -28.07
CA GLN A 336 -8.69 -14.62 -26.70
C GLN A 336 -8.28 -13.31 -26.01
N ALA A 337 -7.05 -12.82 -26.22
CA ALA A 337 -6.62 -11.51 -25.75
C ALA A 337 -7.46 -10.38 -26.35
N MET A 338 -7.73 -10.42 -27.66
CA MET A 338 -8.60 -9.46 -28.35
C MET A 338 -10.01 -9.45 -27.78
N THR A 339 -10.60 -10.63 -27.59
CA THR A 339 -11.95 -10.77 -27.02
C THR A 339 -12.02 -10.19 -25.61
N ARG A 340 -11.07 -10.54 -24.75
CA ARG A 340 -10.99 -10.00 -23.38
C ARG A 340 -10.79 -8.49 -23.36
N ALA A 341 -9.96 -7.94 -24.25
CA ALA A 341 -9.69 -6.50 -24.34
C ALA A 341 -10.92 -5.71 -24.81
N LEU A 342 -11.72 -6.24 -25.74
CA LEU A 342 -12.97 -5.61 -26.18
C LEU A 342 -14.08 -5.66 -25.11
N GLU A 343 -14.11 -6.70 -24.28
CA GLU A 343 -15.09 -6.84 -23.20
C GLU A 343 -14.73 -6.05 -21.93
N ALA A 344 -13.44 -5.81 -21.68
CA ALA A 344 -12.93 -5.20 -20.46
C ALA A 344 -13.50 -3.80 -20.16
N PRO A 345 -13.66 -2.86 -21.12
CA PRO A 345 -14.18 -1.53 -20.83
C PRO A 345 -15.60 -1.52 -20.24
N ARG A 346 -16.43 -2.51 -20.62
CA ARG A 346 -17.80 -2.66 -20.06
C ARG A 346 -17.79 -2.95 -18.57
N MET A 347 -16.68 -3.45 -18.04
CA MET A 347 -16.50 -3.74 -16.62
C MET A 347 -16.08 -2.49 -15.83
N GLY A 348 -15.69 -1.41 -16.51
CA GLY A 348 -15.26 -0.12 -15.97
C GLY A 348 -13.94 -0.14 -15.17
N SER A 349 -13.25 -1.28 -15.06
CA SER A 349 -11.97 -1.39 -14.37
C SER A 349 -10.84 -1.15 -15.36
N SER A 350 -10.19 -0.01 -15.22
CA SER A 350 -9.01 0.39 -15.98
C SER A 350 -7.89 -0.66 -15.90
N GLU A 351 -7.65 -1.15 -14.69
CA GLU A 351 -6.61 -2.12 -14.37
C GLU A 351 -6.78 -3.48 -15.06
N TYR A 352 -8.03 -3.92 -15.24
CA TYR A 352 -8.35 -5.12 -15.99
C TYR A 352 -8.12 -4.94 -17.50
N VAL A 353 -8.42 -3.74 -18.02
CA VAL A 353 -8.10 -3.39 -19.42
C VAL A 353 -6.59 -3.50 -19.67
N ASP A 354 -5.75 -3.06 -18.73
CA ASP A 354 -4.30 -3.22 -18.86
C ASP A 354 -3.88 -4.68 -18.91
N GLU A 355 -4.44 -5.52 -18.05
CA GLU A 355 -4.07 -6.93 -18.06
C GLU A 355 -4.44 -7.62 -19.36
N CYS A 356 -5.63 -7.34 -19.90
CA CYS A 356 -6.03 -7.86 -21.20
C CYS A 356 -5.11 -7.39 -22.33
N LEU A 357 -4.60 -6.15 -22.25
CA LEU A 357 -3.66 -5.62 -23.23
C LEU A 357 -2.23 -6.19 -23.03
N ARG A 358 -1.83 -6.56 -21.81
CA ARG A 358 -0.54 -7.20 -21.51
C ARG A 358 -0.41 -8.61 -22.10
N SER A 359 -1.53 -9.29 -22.33
CA SER A 359 -1.51 -10.53 -23.09
C SER A 359 -0.83 -10.37 -24.45
N PHE A 360 -1.08 -9.26 -25.15
CA PHE A 360 -0.42 -9.00 -26.44
C PHE A 360 1.08 -8.80 -26.28
N THR A 361 1.53 -8.10 -25.24
CA THR A 361 2.96 -7.80 -25.03
C THR A 361 3.74 -9.05 -24.61
N ARG A 362 3.14 -9.94 -23.79
CA ARG A 362 3.73 -11.24 -23.44
C ARG A 362 3.85 -12.15 -24.67
N ILE A 363 2.75 -12.38 -25.38
CA ILE A 363 2.74 -13.24 -26.58
C ILE A 363 3.73 -12.69 -27.62
N TRP A 364 3.77 -11.37 -27.81
CA TRP A 364 4.73 -10.71 -28.70
C TRP A 364 6.18 -11.03 -28.35
N LEU A 365 6.57 -10.84 -27.08
CA LEU A 365 7.93 -11.10 -26.62
C LEU A 365 8.31 -12.57 -26.84
N ASP A 366 7.44 -13.48 -26.44
CA ASP A 366 7.65 -14.92 -26.54
C ASP A 366 7.83 -15.36 -28.02
N VAL A 367 6.97 -14.83 -28.91
CA VAL A 367 7.04 -15.05 -30.37
C VAL A 367 8.35 -14.50 -30.96
N LEU A 368 8.78 -13.30 -30.56
CA LEU A 368 10.02 -12.69 -31.05
C LEU A 368 11.28 -13.44 -30.59
N GLN A 369 11.28 -13.94 -29.35
CA GLN A 369 12.39 -14.69 -28.77
C GLN A 369 12.55 -16.06 -29.42
N GLN A 370 11.44 -16.76 -29.68
CA GLN A 370 11.49 -18.06 -30.35
C GLN A 370 11.95 -17.94 -31.81
N GLY A 371 11.41 -16.95 -32.54
CA GLY A 371 11.72 -16.70 -33.94
C GLY A 371 11.29 -17.82 -34.91
N GLY A 372 11.54 -17.61 -36.19
CA GLY A 372 11.21 -18.55 -37.27
C GLY A 372 10.15 -18.04 -38.22
N THR A 373 10.23 -18.44 -39.49
CA THR A 373 9.39 -17.89 -40.58
C THR A 373 7.90 -18.15 -40.41
N GLU A 374 7.52 -19.18 -39.63
CA GLU A 374 6.13 -19.51 -39.33
C GLU A 374 5.48 -18.50 -38.36
N PHE A 375 6.29 -17.83 -37.54
CA PHE A 375 5.85 -16.86 -36.54
C PHE A 375 5.86 -15.41 -37.04
N ASP A 376 6.54 -15.12 -38.16
CA ASP A 376 6.66 -13.75 -38.70
C ASP A 376 5.31 -13.10 -39.02
N GLN A 377 4.31 -13.89 -39.44
CA GLN A 377 2.95 -13.41 -39.70
C GLN A 377 2.22 -12.97 -38.43
N LEU A 378 2.56 -13.55 -37.27
CA LEU A 378 1.94 -13.20 -35.99
C LEU A 378 2.41 -11.83 -35.49
N ILE A 379 3.62 -11.42 -35.85
CA ILE A 379 4.16 -10.07 -35.54
C ILE A 379 3.22 -9.02 -36.15
N GLY A 380 3.00 -9.05 -37.47
CA GLY A 380 2.08 -8.11 -38.11
C GLY A 380 0.65 -8.18 -37.53
N ARG A 381 0.14 -9.39 -37.25
CA ARG A 381 -1.20 -9.58 -36.68
C ARG A 381 -1.35 -8.92 -35.30
N ILE A 382 -0.39 -9.09 -34.40
CA ILE A 382 -0.45 -8.52 -33.04
C ILE A 382 -0.48 -6.98 -33.10
N VAL A 383 0.41 -6.38 -33.91
CA VAL A 383 0.45 -4.91 -34.09
C VAL A 383 -0.89 -4.40 -34.62
N VAL A 384 -1.44 -5.02 -35.66
CA VAL A 384 -2.74 -4.64 -36.23
C VAL A 384 -3.89 -4.81 -35.21
N CYS A 385 -3.89 -5.88 -34.42
CA CYS A 385 -4.88 -6.08 -33.36
C CYS A 385 -4.84 -4.95 -32.33
N VAL A 386 -3.65 -4.58 -31.84
CA VAL A 386 -3.48 -3.49 -30.87
C VAL A 386 -3.84 -2.13 -31.48
N GLN A 387 -3.46 -1.89 -32.74
CA GLN A 387 -3.86 -0.68 -33.48
C GLN A 387 -5.38 -0.60 -33.63
N ASN A 388 -6.05 -1.72 -33.97
CA ASN A 388 -7.50 -1.77 -34.05
C ASN A 388 -8.17 -1.50 -32.70
N LEU A 389 -7.60 -1.98 -31.59
CA LEU A 389 -8.07 -1.63 -30.24
C LEU A 389 -7.87 -0.13 -29.93
N ALA A 390 -6.83 0.48 -30.50
CA ALA A 390 -6.58 1.92 -30.38
C ALA A 390 -7.54 2.79 -31.23
N VAL A 391 -8.10 2.26 -32.32
CA VAL A 391 -8.88 3.01 -33.32
C VAL A 391 -10.39 2.69 -33.31
N LEU A 392 -10.76 1.40 -33.20
CA LEU A 392 -12.10 0.87 -33.52
C LEU A 392 -12.93 0.48 -32.29
N THR A 393 -13.12 1.42 -31.38
CA THR A 393 -13.92 1.22 -30.14
C THR A 393 -15.22 2.04 -30.15
N ALA A 394 -16.26 1.53 -29.48
CA ALA A 394 -17.56 2.20 -29.35
C ALA A 394 -17.40 3.59 -28.67
N PRO A 395 -18.18 4.62 -29.06
CA PRO A 395 -17.98 6.01 -28.64
C PRO A 395 -17.91 6.19 -27.12
N ASP A 396 -18.77 5.51 -26.36
CA ASP A 396 -18.85 5.63 -24.89
C ASP A 396 -17.66 4.98 -24.14
N GLN A 397 -16.83 4.21 -24.83
CA GLN A 397 -15.69 3.44 -24.27
C GLN A 397 -14.37 3.80 -24.94
N ARG A 398 -14.40 4.74 -25.88
CA ARG A 398 -13.33 4.98 -26.85
C ARG A 398 -12.11 5.62 -26.22
N GLU A 399 -12.27 6.59 -25.33
CA GLU A 399 -11.14 7.33 -24.76
C GLU A 399 -10.25 6.45 -23.87
N HIS A 400 -10.83 5.57 -23.05
CA HIS A 400 -10.07 4.80 -22.07
C HIS A 400 -9.33 3.58 -22.64
N LEU A 401 -9.94 2.87 -23.59
CA LEU A 401 -9.29 1.75 -24.26
C LEU A 401 -8.27 2.24 -25.31
N SER A 402 -8.58 3.32 -26.03
CA SER A 402 -7.70 3.88 -27.06
C SER A 402 -6.36 4.36 -26.49
N SER A 403 -6.40 5.12 -25.39
CA SER A 403 -5.21 5.59 -24.69
C SER A 403 -4.34 4.43 -24.20
N ARG A 404 -4.94 3.37 -23.61
CA ARG A 404 -4.21 2.20 -23.10
C ARG A 404 -3.64 1.32 -24.19
N ALA A 405 -4.38 1.09 -25.27
CA ALA A 405 -3.88 0.36 -26.43
C ALA A 405 -2.71 1.09 -27.10
N THR A 406 -2.72 2.43 -27.10
CA THR A 406 -1.57 3.25 -27.52
C THR A 406 -0.33 2.92 -26.68
N TRP A 407 -0.46 2.86 -25.36
CA TRP A 407 0.66 2.46 -24.47
C TRP A 407 1.08 1.00 -24.64
N ALA A 408 0.16 0.11 -25.01
CA ALA A 408 0.52 -1.26 -25.40
C ALA A 408 1.40 -1.29 -26.63
N MET A 409 1.11 -0.45 -27.64
CA MET A 409 1.96 -0.30 -28.82
C MET A 409 3.37 0.21 -28.45
N VAL A 410 3.47 1.19 -27.54
CA VAL A 410 4.75 1.69 -27.02
C VAL A 410 5.57 0.56 -26.40
N GLU A 411 4.94 -0.32 -25.61
CA GLU A 411 5.60 -1.49 -25.02
C GLU A 411 6.07 -2.51 -26.07
N LEU A 412 5.32 -2.72 -27.16
CA LEU A 412 5.73 -3.61 -28.26
C LEU A 412 7.04 -3.16 -28.92
N VAL A 413 7.21 -1.85 -29.16
CA VAL A 413 8.46 -1.27 -29.72
C VAL A 413 9.64 -1.65 -28.84
N LYS A 414 9.49 -1.45 -27.53
CA LYS A 414 10.55 -1.71 -26.56
C LYS A 414 10.84 -3.20 -26.40
N LEU A 415 9.82 -4.06 -26.33
CA LEU A 415 10.01 -5.51 -26.25
C LEU A 415 10.67 -6.08 -27.50
N ALA A 416 10.44 -5.46 -28.67
CA ALA A 416 11.15 -5.83 -29.89
C ALA A 416 12.65 -5.49 -29.82
N LEU A 417 13.02 -4.37 -29.21
CA LEU A 417 14.42 -4.04 -28.93
C LEU A 417 15.04 -4.97 -27.89
N ASP A 418 14.29 -5.31 -26.82
CA ASP A 418 14.71 -6.29 -25.81
C ASP A 418 14.99 -7.68 -26.44
N ALA A 419 14.25 -8.06 -27.49
CA ALA A 419 14.48 -9.28 -28.25
C ALA A 419 15.53 -9.15 -29.38
N HIS A 420 16.22 -7.99 -29.50
CA HIS A 420 17.16 -7.67 -30.57
C HIS A 420 16.57 -7.78 -31.99
N LYS A 421 15.31 -7.38 -32.16
CA LYS A 421 14.57 -7.38 -33.44
C LYS A 421 14.22 -5.95 -33.90
N PRO A 422 15.17 -5.16 -34.41
CA PRO A 422 14.94 -3.75 -34.76
C PRO A 422 13.86 -3.56 -35.83
N LYS A 423 13.71 -4.49 -36.78
CA LYS A 423 12.65 -4.44 -37.80
C LYS A 423 11.24 -4.51 -37.21
N ALA A 424 11.05 -5.32 -36.16
CA ALA A 424 9.77 -5.40 -35.47
C ALA A 424 9.51 -4.15 -34.62
N ALA A 425 10.57 -3.54 -34.07
CA ALA A 425 10.49 -2.26 -33.36
C ALA A 425 10.08 -1.11 -34.29
N ILE A 426 10.66 -1.04 -35.50
CA ILE A 426 10.30 -0.06 -36.54
C ILE A 426 8.83 -0.22 -36.91
N LEU A 427 8.36 -1.44 -37.22
CA LEU A 427 6.96 -1.69 -37.56
C LEU A 427 5.99 -1.19 -36.47
N ALA A 428 6.26 -1.51 -35.20
CA ALA A 428 5.41 -1.04 -34.10
C ALA A 428 5.48 0.50 -33.92
N ALA A 429 6.64 1.12 -34.16
CA ALA A 429 6.82 2.57 -34.05
C ALA A 429 6.16 3.34 -35.20
N GLU A 430 6.17 2.78 -36.41
CA GLU A 430 5.43 3.29 -37.58
C GLU A 430 3.93 3.31 -37.29
N GLU A 431 3.38 2.20 -36.79
CA GLU A 431 1.94 2.10 -36.49
C GLU A 431 1.54 2.97 -35.29
N LEU A 432 2.43 3.16 -34.30
CA LEU A 432 2.26 4.15 -33.24
C LEU A 432 2.15 5.57 -33.80
N GLY A 433 3.02 5.95 -34.74
CA GLY A 433 2.94 7.23 -35.46
C GLY A 433 1.69 7.33 -36.35
N GLY A 434 1.23 6.21 -36.92
CA GLY A 434 -0.01 6.13 -37.70
C GLY A 434 -1.25 6.56 -36.92
N LEU A 435 -1.26 6.41 -35.59
CA LEU A 435 -2.38 6.80 -34.73
C LEU A 435 -2.67 8.32 -34.74
N PHE A 436 -1.73 9.18 -35.14
CA PHE A 436 -2.00 10.62 -35.30
C PHE A 436 -3.12 10.93 -36.29
N GLN A 437 -3.33 10.06 -37.29
CA GLN A 437 -4.34 10.23 -38.34
C GLN A 437 -5.77 9.96 -37.84
N TYR A 438 -5.91 9.23 -36.73
CA TYR A 438 -7.19 8.73 -36.22
C TYR A 438 -7.66 9.45 -34.95
N SER A 439 -6.97 10.53 -34.56
CA SER A 439 -7.27 11.27 -33.33
C SER A 439 -8.67 11.87 -33.32
N ASP A 440 -9.28 11.85 -32.15
CA ASP A 440 -10.48 12.57 -31.76
C ASP A 440 -10.39 14.09 -31.98
N GLN A 441 -11.55 14.77 -32.02
CA GLN A 441 -11.64 16.22 -32.21
C GLN A 441 -10.91 17.00 -31.10
N ASP A 442 -10.79 16.41 -29.91
CA ASP A 442 -10.15 17.00 -28.73
C ASP A 442 -8.63 16.71 -28.66
N GLY A 443 -8.10 15.87 -29.56
CA GLY A 443 -6.66 15.59 -29.68
C GLY A 443 -6.05 14.78 -28.53
N THR A 444 -6.85 14.13 -27.68
CA THR A 444 -6.38 13.36 -26.52
C THR A 444 -5.48 12.20 -26.93
N GLN A 445 -5.80 11.51 -28.03
CA GLN A 445 -4.97 10.41 -28.52
C GLN A 445 -3.58 10.89 -28.98
N ARG A 446 -3.48 12.10 -29.55
CA ARG A 446 -2.19 12.68 -29.96
C ARG A 446 -1.29 12.95 -28.78
N ALA A 447 -1.85 13.35 -27.64
CA ALA A 447 -1.09 13.58 -26.42
C ALA A 447 -0.48 12.26 -25.89
N HIS A 448 -1.24 11.17 -25.91
CA HIS A 448 -0.74 9.84 -25.53
C HIS A 448 0.32 9.28 -26.47
N VAL A 449 0.18 9.46 -27.79
CA VAL A 449 1.20 9.05 -28.76
C VAL A 449 2.51 9.81 -28.52
N ARG A 450 2.45 11.14 -28.33
CA ARG A 450 3.63 11.96 -28.02
C ARG A 450 4.28 11.58 -26.70
N ALA A 451 3.49 11.28 -25.67
CA ALA A 451 3.99 10.80 -24.39
C ALA A 451 4.72 9.45 -24.56
N GLY A 452 4.15 8.53 -25.32
CA GLY A 452 4.77 7.24 -25.66
C GLY A 452 6.10 7.39 -26.41
N GLN A 453 6.13 8.28 -27.41
CA GLN A 453 7.36 8.65 -28.14
C GLN A 453 8.44 9.21 -27.19
N LEU A 454 8.07 10.15 -26.32
CA LEU A 454 8.97 10.72 -25.31
C LEU A 454 9.60 9.64 -24.41
N VAL A 455 8.80 8.69 -23.92
CA VAL A 455 9.28 7.59 -23.09
C VAL A 455 10.23 6.67 -23.85
N LEU A 456 9.92 6.34 -25.11
CA LEU A 456 10.80 5.52 -25.97
C LEU A 456 12.11 6.22 -26.29
N ALA A 457 12.08 7.53 -26.56
CA ALA A 457 13.27 8.33 -26.78
C ALA A 457 14.15 8.35 -25.52
N GLY A 458 13.58 8.59 -24.33
CA GLY A 458 14.30 8.51 -23.06
C GLY A 458 14.87 7.11 -22.78
N TRP A 459 14.13 6.05 -23.11
CA TRP A 459 14.60 4.67 -22.99
C TRP A 459 15.80 4.38 -23.92
N LEU A 460 15.76 4.83 -25.17
CA LEU A 460 16.90 4.71 -26.09
C LEU A 460 18.11 5.53 -25.60
N GLU A 461 17.90 6.73 -25.07
CA GLU A 461 18.97 7.52 -24.46
C GLU A 461 19.59 6.81 -23.23
N TYR A 462 18.76 6.16 -22.41
CA TYR A 462 19.21 5.32 -21.30
C TYR A 462 20.09 4.16 -21.79
N LEU A 463 19.61 3.39 -22.76
CA LEU A 463 20.36 2.27 -23.33
C LEU A 463 21.70 2.74 -23.93
N SER A 464 21.66 3.84 -24.67
CA SER A 464 22.85 4.45 -25.27
C SER A 464 23.85 4.93 -24.23
N GLY A 465 23.38 5.63 -23.19
CA GLY A 465 24.22 6.11 -22.09
C GLY A 465 24.87 5.00 -21.26
N LYS A 466 24.26 3.80 -21.23
CA LYS A 466 24.81 2.61 -20.58
C LYS A 466 25.64 1.72 -21.53
N GLY A 467 25.71 2.05 -22.82
CA GLY A 467 26.38 1.24 -23.83
C GLY A 467 25.75 -0.15 -23.99
N ASP A 468 24.43 -0.25 -23.80
CA ASP A 468 23.69 -1.50 -23.85
C ASP A 468 23.57 -2.02 -25.30
N ALA A 469 23.73 -3.34 -25.50
CA ALA A 469 23.65 -3.97 -26.81
C ALA A 469 22.27 -3.88 -27.48
N ARG A 470 21.22 -3.51 -26.72
CA ARG A 470 19.87 -3.25 -27.23
C ARG A 470 19.71 -1.85 -27.83
N ASP A 471 20.66 -0.94 -27.62
CA ASP A 471 20.64 0.38 -28.26
C ASP A 471 20.69 0.20 -29.79
N SER A 472 19.59 0.54 -30.45
CA SER A 472 19.54 0.56 -31.89
C SER A 472 20.15 1.88 -32.38
N ALA A 473 21.31 1.79 -33.03
CA ALA A 473 21.90 2.91 -33.78
C ALA A 473 21.11 3.25 -35.06
N ASP A 474 19.95 2.62 -35.28
CA ASP A 474 19.09 2.86 -36.42
C ASP A 474 18.46 4.26 -36.36
N ALA A 475 18.81 5.09 -37.34
CA ALA A 475 18.35 6.46 -37.45
C ALA A 475 16.85 6.57 -37.74
N GLU A 476 16.26 5.58 -38.41
CA GLU A 476 14.82 5.55 -38.72
C GLU A 476 14.01 5.39 -37.44
N LEU A 477 14.40 4.44 -36.58
CA LEU A 477 13.73 4.24 -35.29
C LEU A 477 13.85 5.48 -34.39
N ARG A 478 15.05 6.08 -34.31
CA ARG A 478 15.29 7.31 -33.54
C ARG A 478 14.40 8.47 -34.00
N ALA A 479 14.19 8.60 -35.31
CA ALA A 479 13.29 9.61 -35.88
C ALA A 479 11.82 9.33 -35.54
N LEU A 480 11.37 8.08 -35.65
CA LEU A 480 9.98 7.67 -35.38
C LEU A 480 9.56 7.88 -33.91
N VAL A 481 10.50 7.74 -32.97
CA VAL A 481 10.22 7.92 -31.53
C VAL A 481 10.49 9.33 -31.01
N THR A 482 10.99 10.26 -31.83
CA THR A 482 11.18 11.65 -31.41
C THR A 482 9.85 12.41 -31.55
N PRO A 483 9.25 12.93 -30.46
CA PRO A 483 7.97 13.63 -30.56
C PRO A 483 8.13 15.01 -31.21
N HIS A 484 7.15 15.39 -32.03
CA HIS A 484 7.08 16.70 -32.69
C HIS A 484 5.80 17.45 -32.28
N GLY A 485 5.92 18.77 -32.05
CA GLY A 485 4.78 19.62 -31.70
C GLY A 485 5.17 21.01 -31.19
N THR A 486 4.22 21.65 -30.52
CA THR A 486 4.44 22.91 -29.80
C THR A 486 5.03 22.69 -28.40
N TRP A 487 5.64 23.71 -27.80
CA TRP A 487 6.14 23.64 -26.43
C TRP A 487 5.08 23.20 -25.42
N ALA A 488 3.87 23.72 -25.52
CA ALA A 488 2.76 23.32 -24.67
C ALA A 488 2.38 21.83 -24.85
N GLU A 489 2.40 21.31 -26.08
CA GLU A 489 2.10 19.89 -26.35
C GLU A 489 3.19 18.94 -25.85
N ILE A 490 4.47 19.34 -25.89
CA ILE A 490 5.58 18.52 -25.36
C ILE A 490 5.59 18.55 -23.83
N LEU A 491 5.32 19.71 -23.22
CA LEU A 491 5.15 19.81 -21.76
C LEU A 491 3.95 18.96 -21.29
N SER A 492 2.80 19.04 -21.95
CA SER A 492 1.63 18.23 -21.57
C SER A 492 1.84 16.74 -21.82
N ALA A 493 2.56 16.35 -22.87
CA ALA A 493 2.92 14.95 -23.12
C ALA A 493 3.78 14.37 -21.99
N ARG A 494 4.67 15.17 -21.39
CA ARG A 494 5.45 14.73 -20.23
C ARG A 494 4.57 14.42 -19.02
N ASN A 495 3.52 15.21 -18.78
CA ASN A 495 2.61 14.99 -17.65
C ASN A 495 1.87 13.64 -17.80
N LEU A 496 1.55 13.24 -19.04
CA LEU A 496 1.02 11.90 -19.32
C LEU A 496 2.07 10.78 -19.25
N ALA A 497 3.35 11.12 -19.42
CA ALA A 497 4.48 10.22 -19.21
C ALA A 497 4.93 10.14 -17.74
N GLU A 498 4.39 10.97 -16.84
CA GLU A 498 4.68 10.91 -15.42
C GLU A 498 4.10 9.68 -14.75
N ARG A 499 4.86 9.21 -13.75
CA ARG A 499 4.69 7.93 -13.08
C ARG A 499 3.37 7.93 -12.27
N GLY A 500 2.36 7.24 -12.78
CA GLY A 500 1.20 6.84 -12.00
C GLY A 500 -0.15 6.94 -12.72
N GLU A 501 -0.30 7.80 -13.72
CA GLU A 501 -1.59 7.99 -14.40
C GLU A 501 -1.83 7.02 -15.55
N THR A 502 -0.78 6.49 -16.17
CA THR A 502 -0.85 5.55 -17.30
C THR A 502 -0.41 4.13 -16.86
N PRO A 503 -1.30 3.34 -16.24
CA PRO A 503 -0.97 2.09 -15.52
C PRO A 503 -0.54 0.88 -16.38
N PHE A 504 -0.45 1.02 -17.71
CA PHE A 504 -0.13 -0.09 -18.61
C PHE A 504 1.31 -0.60 -18.41
N SER A 505 2.31 0.28 -18.43
CA SER A 505 3.73 -0.09 -18.30
C SER A 505 4.39 0.63 -17.12
N ARG A 506 4.76 -0.14 -16.08
CA ARG A 506 5.61 0.35 -14.97
C ARG A 506 7.06 0.28 -15.40
N TRP A 507 7.51 1.23 -16.20
CA TRP A 507 8.88 1.29 -16.72
C TRP A 507 9.96 1.21 -15.62
N ASP A 508 9.65 1.74 -14.45
CA ASP A 508 10.50 1.71 -13.24
C ASP A 508 10.82 0.29 -12.75
N TRP A 509 9.88 -0.64 -12.94
CA TRP A 509 10.07 -2.03 -12.51
C TRP A 509 11.11 -2.76 -13.36
N TRP A 510 11.35 -2.27 -14.58
CA TRP A 510 12.35 -2.85 -15.45
C TRP A 510 13.76 -2.43 -15.04
N GLU A 511 13.97 -1.19 -14.59
CA GLU A 511 15.26 -0.78 -13.99
C GLU A 511 15.64 -1.67 -12.80
N MET A 512 14.67 -2.00 -11.95
CA MET A 512 14.87 -2.88 -10.79
C MET A 512 15.18 -4.34 -11.14
N LYS A 513 14.74 -4.84 -12.30
CA LYS A 513 15.02 -6.23 -12.73
C LYS A 513 16.45 -6.41 -13.25
N PHE A 514 17.08 -5.35 -13.76
CA PHE A 514 18.44 -5.44 -14.33
C PHE A 514 19.54 -5.29 -13.28
N SER A 515 19.25 -4.70 -12.12
CA SER A 515 20.18 -4.59 -11.01
C SER A 515 19.89 -5.64 -9.94
N GLY A 516 20.59 -6.78 -10.00
CA GLY A 516 20.43 -7.91 -9.06
C GLY A 516 20.73 -7.63 -7.58
N SER A 517 20.77 -6.38 -7.13
CA SER A 517 20.98 -5.99 -5.73
C SER A 517 19.83 -5.11 -5.24
N ALA A 518 19.11 -5.57 -4.21
CA ALA A 518 18.02 -4.85 -3.53
C ALA A 518 18.46 -3.60 -2.72
N HIS A 519 19.60 -2.98 -3.06
CA HIS A 519 19.95 -1.66 -2.55
C HIS A 519 19.03 -0.64 -3.22
N ALA A 520 18.58 0.38 -2.48
CA ALA A 520 17.71 1.40 -3.05
C ALA A 520 18.49 2.18 -4.11
N GLN A 521 18.35 1.77 -5.36
CA GLN A 521 18.84 2.50 -6.51
C GLN A 521 17.80 3.55 -6.86
N SER A 522 18.26 4.79 -7.00
CA SER A 522 17.46 5.85 -7.61
C SER A 522 17.09 5.42 -9.02
N LEU A 523 15.79 5.36 -9.33
CA LEU A 523 15.29 5.08 -10.66
C LEU A 523 15.80 6.16 -11.64
N GLU A 524 16.66 5.79 -12.58
CA GLU A 524 17.34 6.75 -13.48
C GLU A 524 16.49 7.11 -14.70
N LEU A 525 15.50 6.30 -15.09
CA LEU A 525 14.78 6.46 -16.35
C LEU A 525 14.03 7.79 -16.44
N SER A 526 13.45 8.28 -15.34
CA SER A 526 12.83 9.61 -15.35
C SER A 526 13.79 10.71 -15.75
N HIS A 527 15.06 10.61 -15.35
CA HIS A 527 16.09 11.55 -15.76
C HIS A 527 16.32 11.52 -17.27
N TYR A 528 16.38 10.32 -17.86
CA TYR A 528 16.52 10.18 -19.31
C TYR A 528 15.27 10.59 -20.08
N ILE A 529 14.07 10.42 -19.52
CA ILE A 529 12.84 10.98 -20.09
C ILE A 529 12.88 12.52 -20.06
N ASP A 530 13.37 13.12 -18.98
CA ASP A 530 13.53 14.58 -18.89
C ASP A 530 14.58 15.08 -19.90
N ARG A 531 15.66 14.33 -20.15
CA ARG A 531 16.63 14.62 -21.23
C ARG A 531 15.99 14.56 -22.61
N ALA A 532 15.21 13.52 -22.89
CA ALA A 532 14.46 13.41 -24.13
C ALA A 532 13.43 14.53 -24.29
N GLN A 533 12.81 14.99 -23.19
CA GLN A 533 11.91 16.14 -23.20
C GLN A 533 12.64 17.44 -23.54
N VAL A 534 13.81 17.70 -22.96
CA VAL A 534 14.64 18.86 -23.31
C VAL A 534 15.01 18.84 -24.79
N ALA A 535 15.42 17.68 -25.31
CA ALA A 535 15.74 17.51 -26.73
C ALA A 535 14.52 17.78 -27.63
N ALA A 536 13.34 17.26 -27.26
CA ALA A 536 12.10 17.51 -27.98
C ALA A 536 11.68 18.99 -27.93
N LEU A 537 11.82 19.65 -26.77
CA LEU A 537 11.51 21.07 -26.58
C LEU A 537 12.43 21.97 -27.43
N ALA A 538 13.72 21.63 -27.52
CA ALA A 538 14.68 22.34 -28.36
C ALA A 538 14.32 22.29 -29.87
N LEU A 539 13.63 21.24 -30.31
CA LEU A 539 13.14 21.08 -31.68
C LEU A 539 11.71 21.59 -31.90
N SER A 540 11.02 21.98 -30.83
CA SER A 540 9.62 22.39 -30.85
C SER A 540 9.45 23.90 -30.98
N TYR A 541 8.21 24.36 -31.25
CA TYR A 541 7.90 25.76 -31.54
C TYR A 541 6.74 26.32 -30.69
N GLY A 542 6.53 27.64 -30.75
CA GLY A 542 5.44 28.33 -30.06
C GLY A 542 5.84 29.05 -28.76
N PRO A 543 4.87 29.64 -28.04
CA PRO A 543 5.12 30.30 -26.76
C PRO A 543 5.31 29.28 -25.63
N LEU A 544 6.18 29.60 -24.67
CA LEU A 544 6.28 28.85 -23.42
C LEU A 544 5.06 29.18 -22.55
N PRO A 545 4.38 28.19 -21.96
CA PRO A 545 3.35 28.46 -20.96
C PRO A 545 3.94 29.31 -19.82
N PRO A 546 3.28 30.38 -19.38
CA PRO A 546 3.75 31.16 -18.24
C PRO A 546 3.67 30.35 -16.94
N ALA A 547 4.67 30.47 -16.07
CA ALA A 547 4.68 29.81 -14.76
C ALA A 547 3.73 30.53 -13.78
N ASN A 548 2.42 30.32 -13.93
CA ASN A 548 1.40 30.96 -13.08
C ASN A 548 1.18 30.23 -11.75
N ASP A 549 1.68 29.01 -11.63
CA ASP A 549 1.52 28.14 -10.47
C ASP A 549 2.84 27.41 -10.14
N GLN A 550 2.91 26.89 -8.92
CA GLN A 550 4.08 26.18 -8.42
C GLN A 550 4.40 24.91 -9.20
N GLN A 551 3.39 24.22 -9.73
CA GLN A 551 3.59 22.97 -10.46
C GLN A 551 4.40 23.24 -11.72
N THR A 552 3.97 24.22 -12.52
CA THR A 552 4.64 24.67 -13.73
C THR A 552 6.04 25.22 -13.43
N ALA A 553 6.20 26.00 -12.36
CA ALA A 553 7.51 26.52 -11.95
C ALA A 553 8.48 25.40 -11.54
N SER A 554 8.00 24.39 -10.81
CA SER A 554 8.79 23.23 -10.38
C SER A 554 9.17 22.34 -11.57
N GLU A 555 8.28 22.19 -12.55
CA GLU A 555 8.57 21.49 -13.82
C GLU A 555 9.72 22.17 -14.58
N TYR A 556 9.72 23.50 -14.66
CA TYR A 556 10.81 24.25 -15.31
C TYR A 556 12.12 24.16 -14.53
N GLN A 557 12.09 24.21 -13.19
CA GLN A 557 13.28 24.02 -12.36
C GLN A 557 13.88 22.63 -12.56
N ARG A 558 13.04 21.60 -12.68
CA ARG A 558 13.49 20.23 -12.98
C ARG A 558 14.23 20.16 -14.31
N LEU A 559 13.67 20.75 -15.37
CA LEU A 559 14.27 20.73 -16.71
C LEU A 559 15.57 21.55 -16.79
N LEU A 560 15.68 22.63 -16.02
CA LEU A 560 16.93 23.36 -15.88
C LEU A 560 18.03 22.50 -15.27
N GLY A 561 17.74 21.73 -14.22
CA GLY A 561 18.72 20.82 -13.62
C GLY A 561 19.29 19.82 -14.64
N VAL A 562 18.47 19.34 -15.57
CA VAL A 562 18.91 18.43 -16.64
C VAL A 562 19.84 19.11 -17.66
N LEU A 563 19.59 20.38 -17.98
CA LEU A 563 20.44 21.17 -18.85
C LEU A 563 21.80 21.48 -18.19
N ASP A 564 21.80 21.81 -16.89
CA ASP A 564 23.01 22.12 -16.12
C ASP A 564 23.95 20.90 -15.95
N GLU A 565 23.40 19.69 -15.93
CA GLU A 565 24.18 18.45 -15.82
C GLU A 565 24.96 18.08 -17.08
N ARG A 566 24.65 18.66 -18.25
CA ARG A 566 25.35 18.32 -19.49
C ARG A 566 26.75 18.91 -19.49
N THR A 567 27.74 18.03 -19.55
CA THR A 567 29.18 18.36 -19.58
C THR A 567 29.68 18.86 -20.93
N THR A 568 28.88 18.71 -22.00
CA THR A 568 29.14 19.21 -23.36
C THR A 568 28.44 20.54 -23.62
N ASP A 569 29.02 21.37 -24.50
CA ASP A 569 28.43 22.65 -24.94
C ASP A 569 26.97 22.46 -25.40
N LEU A 570 26.05 23.14 -24.71
CA LEU A 570 24.63 23.17 -25.07
C LEU A 570 24.44 23.72 -26.49
N THR A 571 23.48 23.16 -27.22
CA THR A 571 23.11 23.70 -28.54
C THR A 571 22.51 25.10 -28.41
N THR A 572 22.55 25.89 -29.48
CA THR A 572 21.96 27.25 -29.49
C THR A 572 20.47 27.25 -29.12
N MET A 573 19.73 26.18 -29.45
CA MET A 573 18.32 26.07 -29.10
C MET A 573 18.13 25.71 -27.62
N GLU A 574 18.98 24.85 -27.06
CA GLU A 574 18.96 24.51 -25.62
C GLU A 574 19.35 25.71 -24.75
N LEU A 575 20.33 26.52 -25.15
CA LEU A 575 20.69 27.77 -24.45
C LEU A 575 19.51 28.75 -24.40
N ARG A 576 18.79 28.91 -25.52
CA ARG A 576 17.60 29.76 -25.57
C ARG A 576 16.48 29.21 -24.68
N LEU A 577 16.34 27.89 -24.58
CA LEU A 577 15.36 27.25 -23.72
C LEU A 577 15.71 27.49 -22.24
N MET A 578 16.98 27.33 -21.87
CA MET A 578 17.51 27.61 -20.52
C MET A 578 17.22 29.05 -20.08
N GLU A 579 17.54 30.04 -20.92
CA GLU A 579 17.26 31.46 -20.64
C GLU A 579 15.77 31.72 -20.37
N ARG A 580 14.87 31.08 -21.12
CA ARG A 580 13.42 31.24 -20.94
C ARG A 580 12.89 30.59 -19.67
N PHE A 581 13.39 29.41 -19.29
CA PHE A 581 13.01 28.78 -18.03
C PHE A 581 13.44 29.63 -16.83
N LEU A 582 14.68 30.14 -16.83
CA LEU A 582 15.19 31.01 -15.77
C LEU A 582 14.33 32.27 -15.61
N ASP A 583 13.94 32.90 -16.71
CA ASP A 583 13.09 34.09 -16.72
C ASP A 583 11.69 33.80 -16.16
N GLU A 584 11.02 32.73 -16.59
CA GLU A 584 9.69 32.37 -16.06
C GLU A 584 9.70 31.98 -14.57
N ILE A 585 10.71 31.22 -14.12
CA ILE A 585 10.85 30.84 -12.70
C ILE A 585 11.10 32.08 -11.84
N GLY A 586 11.99 32.97 -12.29
CA GLY A 586 12.30 34.20 -11.57
C GLY A 586 11.08 35.12 -11.44
N ARG A 587 10.27 35.22 -12.50
CA ARG A 587 9.00 35.97 -12.45
C ARG A 587 8.00 35.35 -11.49
N TRP A 588 7.84 34.02 -11.50
CA TRP A 588 6.94 33.33 -10.58
C TRP A 588 7.37 33.51 -9.11
N GLN A 589 8.64 33.26 -8.77
CA GLN A 589 9.16 33.43 -7.41
C GLN A 589 8.97 34.86 -6.90
N THR A 590 9.33 35.85 -7.71
CA THR A 590 9.17 37.27 -7.35
C THR A 590 7.69 37.63 -7.11
N ALA A 591 6.78 37.12 -7.95
CA ALA A 591 5.34 37.35 -7.79
C ALA A 591 4.77 36.63 -6.56
N GLU A 592 5.26 35.42 -6.27
CA GLU A 592 4.86 34.59 -5.14
C GLU A 592 5.29 35.21 -3.81
N ASP A 593 6.56 35.56 -3.67
CA ASP A 593 7.10 36.18 -2.46
C ASP A 593 6.44 37.53 -2.17
N ALA A 594 6.21 38.34 -3.21
CA ALA A 594 5.48 39.60 -3.08
C ALA A 594 4.04 39.39 -2.61
N ARG A 595 3.36 38.34 -3.08
CA ARG A 595 1.99 38.03 -2.65
C ARG A 595 1.95 37.49 -1.22
N LEU A 596 2.82 36.54 -0.87
CA LEU A 596 2.87 35.95 0.46
C LEU A 596 3.24 36.99 1.54
N THR A 597 4.16 37.91 1.23
CA THR A 597 4.54 39.00 2.14
C THR A 597 3.38 39.96 2.44
N THR A 598 2.44 40.12 1.50
CA THR A 598 1.31 41.05 1.65
C THR A 598 0.03 40.39 2.19
N GLU A 599 -0.04 39.05 2.18
CA GLU A 599 -1.25 38.33 2.59
C GLU A 599 -1.32 38.17 4.13
N PRO A 600 -2.40 38.62 4.79
CA PRO A 600 -2.53 38.52 6.24
C PRO A 600 -2.70 37.05 6.70
N LEU A 601 -2.23 36.75 7.90
CA LEU A 601 -2.48 35.45 8.52
C LEU A 601 -3.98 35.22 8.74
N SER A 602 -4.43 34.01 8.44
CA SER A 602 -5.79 33.57 8.64
C SER A 602 -6.04 33.27 10.11
N GLY A 603 -6.96 34.03 10.72
CA GLY A 603 -7.48 33.72 12.04
C GLY A 603 -8.08 32.31 12.12
N LYS A 604 -8.75 31.83 11.06
CA LYS A 604 -9.35 30.48 11.03
C LYS A 604 -8.30 29.38 11.11
N ARG A 605 -7.19 29.51 10.39
CA ARG A 605 -6.12 28.51 10.38
C ARG A 605 -5.32 28.53 11.69
N VAL A 606 -5.10 29.71 12.26
CA VAL A 606 -4.53 29.85 13.61
C VAL A 606 -5.45 29.25 14.67
N ASP A 607 -6.77 29.44 14.54
CA ASP A 607 -7.76 28.84 15.43
C ASP A 607 -7.86 27.32 15.25
N ALA A 608 -7.70 26.79 14.05
CA ALA A 608 -7.64 25.34 13.78
C ALA A 608 -6.41 24.70 14.44
N LEU A 609 -5.24 25.34 14.32
CA LEU A 609 -4.02 24.96 15.02
C LEU A 609 -4.24 24.94 16.54
N ARG A 610 -4.82 26.01 17.09
CA ARG A 610 -5.08 26.16 18.53
C ARG A 610 -6.09 25.12 19.05
N THR A 611 -7.18 24.92 18.32
CA THR A 611 -8.23 23.95 18.70
C THR A 611 -7.69 22.53 18.68
N SER A 612 -6.97 22.15 17.62
CA SER A 612 -6.39 20.80 17.51
C SER A 612 -5.32 20.53 18.58
N LEU A 613 -4.49 21.53 18.92
CA LEU A 613 -3.56 21.45 20.05
C LEU A 613 -4.30 21.20 21.37
N GLY A 614 -5.38 21.95 21.64
CA GLY A 614 -6.19 21.76 22.85
C GLY A 614 -6.85 20.38 22.91
N GLU A 615 -7.51 19.97 21.83
CA GLU A 615 -8.17 18.65 21.74
C GLU A 615 -7.19 17.49 21.91
N ALA A 616 -5.99 17.58 21.33
CA ALA A 616 -4.96 16.56 21.49
C ALA A 616 -4.45 16.47 22.93
N LEU A 617 -4.23 17.61 23.59
CA LEU A 617 -3.79 17.66 24.99
C LEU A 617 -4.87 17.16 25.99
N ASP A 618 -6.15 17.28 25.64
CA ASP A 618 -7.29 16.84 26.47
C ASP A 618 -7.65 15.35 26.26
N ALA A 619 -7.38 14.80 25.07
CA ALA A 619 -7.76 13.43 24.70
C ALA A 619 -6.85 12.35 25.27
N ASP A 620 -5.57 12.65 25.52
CA ASP A 620 -4.56 11.68 25.95
C ASP A 620 -4.54 11.49 27.48
N GLN A 621 -4.36 10.25 27.95
CA GLN A 621 -4.15 9.95 29.37
C GLN A 621 -2.72 10.32 29.80
N ARG A 622 -2.51 11.61 30.06
CA ARG A 622 -1.18 12.14 30.40
C ARG A 622 -0.74 11.73 31.79
N LEU A 623 0.54 11.39 31.94
CA LEU A 623 1.14 11.11 33.25
C LEU A 623 1.03 12.30 34.20
N ALA A 624 1.17 13.52 33.67
CA ALA A 624 1.09 14.76 34.44
C ALA A 624 -0.27 14.97 35.12
N ASP A 625 -1.36 14.39 34.59
CA ASP A 625 -2.71 14.48 35.15
C ASP A 625 -2.95 13.53 36.32
N ARG A 626 -2.05 12.55 36.53
CA ARG A 626 -2.08 11.63 37.68
C ARG A 626 -1.36 12.18 38.91
N ILE A 627 -0.65 13.30 38.75
CA ILE A 627 0.15 13.92 39.81
C ILE A 627 -0.63 15.09 40.43
N PRO A 628 -0.67 15.21 41.77
CA PRO A 628 -1.29 16.33 42.48
C PRO A 628 -0.78 17.68 41.97
N HIS A 629 -1.74 18.55 41.66
CA HIS A 629 -1.46 19.91 41.21
C HIS A 629 -1.43 20.88 42.39
N ALA A 630 -0.34 21.64 42.53
CA ALA A 630 -0.18 22.70 43.52
C ALA A 630 -0.20 24.09 42.86
N ASN A 631 -0.86 25.03 43.53
CA ASN A 631 -0.97 26.43 43.08
C ASN A 631 0.31 27.25 43.36
N THR A 632 1.18 26.76 44.24
CA THR A 632 2.42 27.45 44.65
C THR A 632 3.60 26.50 44.63
N VAL A 633 4.73 26.99 44.10
CA VAL A 633 5.99 26.23 43.99
C VAL A 633 6.92 26.62 45.14
N PRO A 634 7.54 25.65 45.85
CA PRO A 634 8.58 25.93 46.83
C PRO A 634 9.75 26.71 46.19
N LYS A 635 10.36 27.64 46.93
CA LYS A 635 11.48 28.45 46.42
C LYS A 635 12.67 27.60 45.93
N GLU A 636 12.87 26.43 46.53
CA GLU A 636 13.91 25.46 46.18
C GLU A 636 13.62 24.74 44.85
N ALA A 637 12.34 24.61 44.46
CA ALA A 637 11.91 24.01 43.20
C ALA A 637 11.69 25.05 42.08
N ASP A 638 11.49 26.33 42.43
CA ASP A 638 11.30 27.45 41.49
C ASP A 638 12.61 28.18 41.11
N THR A 639 13.78 27.58 41.38
CA THR A 639 15.07 28.28 41.28
C THR A 639 15.42 28.80 39.88
N SER A 640 14.78 28.31 38.81
CA SER A 640 15.04 28.72 37.42
C SER A 640 13.81 29.16 36.62
N ARG A 641 12.60 29.18 37.20
CA ARG A 641 11.32 29.30 36.44
C ARG A 641 11.32 28.46 35.16
N PRO A 642 11.40 27.14 35.28
CA PRO A 642 11.59 26.28 34.14
C PRO A 642 10.36 26.35 33.22
N ILE A 643 10.60 26.67 31.96
CA ILE A 643 9.57 26.76 30.93
C ILE A 643 9.83 25.60 29.97
N LEU A 644 8.82 24.78 29.76
CA LEU A 644 8.75 23.85 28.66
C LEU A 644 8.28 24.67 27.44
N GLY A 645 9.19 24.99 26.52
CA GLY A 645 8.87 25.80 25.34
C GLY A 645 9.26 25.15 24.01
N MET A 646 8.53 25.50 22.95
CA MET A 646 8.93 25.24 21.57
C MET A 646 8.91 26.54 20.75
N ASN A 647 9.88 26.67 19.85
CA ASN A 647 10.02 27.83 18.97
C ASN A 647 10.37 27.36 17.55
N LEU A 648 9.37 27.35 16.67
CA LEU A 648 9.45 26.74 15.34
C LEU A 648 9.32 27.80 14.24
N ARG A 649 10.20 27.74 13.23
CA ARG A 649 9.96 28.44 11.96
C ARG A 649 9.18 27.54 11.03
N ILE A 650 7.99 27.98 10.65
CA ILE A 650 7.17 27.31 9.64
C ILE A 650 6.99 28.25 8.43
N PRO A 651 6.86 27.71 7.22
CA PRO A 651 6.53 28.52 6.07
C PRO A 651 5.20 29.26 6.24
N ARG A 652 5.12 30.52 5.77
CA ARG A 652 3.91 31.35 5.94
C ARG A 652 2.65 30.71 5.34
N HIS A 653 2.78 29.91 4.28
CA HIS A 653 1.66 29.24 3.62
C HIS A 653 0.83 28.32 4.55
N TYR A 654 1.38 27.85 5.67
CA TYR A 654 0.63 27.05 6.64
C TYR A 654 -0.56 27.80 7.25
N LEU A 655 -0.50 29.13 7.32
CA LEU A 655 -1.43 29.95 8.11
C LEU A 655 -2.18 30.97 7.26
N VAL A 656 -2.25 30.81 5.94
CA VAL A 656 -2.93 31.74 5.02
C VAL A 656 -4.15 31.06 4.36
N ASP A 657 -5.25 31.79 4.17
CA ASP A 657 -6.55 31.23 3.72
C ASP A 657 -6.61 30.91 2.23
N LYS A 658 -5.89 31.65 1.36
CA LYS A 658 -5.95 31.39 -0.08
C LYS A 658 -5.33 30.03 -0.38
N ILE A 659 -6.14 29.25 -1.08
CA ILE A 659 -5.91 27.86 -1.49
C ILE A 659 -4.69 27.81 -2.41
N PHE A 660 -3.49 27.79 -1.83
CA PHE A 660 -2.30 27.30 -2.51
C PHE A 660 -2.28 25.81 -2.28
N ASN A 661 -2.90 25.09 -3.23
CA ASN A 661 -2.92 23.64 -3.48
C ASN A 661 -2.88 22.72 -2.25
N GLN A 662 -3.71 21.69 -2.26
CA GLN A 662 -3.83 20.61 -1.26
C GLN A 662 -2.52 19.86 -0.92
N THR A 663 -1.37 20.34 -1.39
CA THR A 663 -0.01 19.87 -1.20
C THR A 663 0.66 20.37 0.09
N TYR A 664 0.12 21.39 0.78
CA TYR A 664 0.67 21.91 2.04
C TYR A 664 -0.14 21.45 3.26
N ALA A 665 0.55 21.06 4.33
CA ALA A 665 -0.02 20.35 5.47
C ALA A 665 -1.06 21.14 6.27
N ASP A 666 -1.99 20.41 6.89
CA ASP A 666 -3.11 20.93 7.68
C ASP A 666 -2.60 21.56 8.99
N PRO A 667 -3.03 22.79 9.36
CA PRO A 667 -2.69 23.40 10.65
C PRO A 667 -3.07 22.51 11.85
N ALA A 668 -4.09 21.67 11.71
CA ALA A 668 -4.48 20.72 12.75
C ALA A 668 -3.41 19.64 12.97
N GLU A 669 -2.75 19.15 11.91
CA GLU A 669 -1.64 18.19 12.04
C GLU A 669 -0.49 18.81 12.84
N LEU A 670 -0.16 20.08 12.58
CA LEU A 670 0.85 20.80 13.35
C LEU A 670 0.46 20.94 14.82
N GLY A 671 -0.81 21.21 15.13
CA GLY A 671 -1.32 21.31 16.50
C GLY A 671 -1.17 20.01 17.27
N SER A 672 -1.53 18.90 16.62
CA SER A 672 -1.37 17.55 17.18
C SER A 672 0.10 17.18 17.43
N VAL A 673 1.02 17.58 16.54
CA VAL A 673 2.45 17.32 16.72
C VAL A 673 3.05 18.14 17.87
N ILE A 674 2.66 19.40 18.00
CA ILE A 674 3.08 20.24 19.14
C ILE A 674 2.60 19.61 20.45
N ALA A 675 1.33 19.17 20.52
CA ALA A 675 0.77 18.52 21.72
C ALA A 675 1.57 17.30 22.17
N ARG A 676 1.99 16.46 21.21
CA ARG A 676 2.80 15.27 21.47
C ARG A 676 4.16 15.62 22.06
N GLY A 677 4.85 16.62 21.50
CA GLY A 677 6.14 17.03 22.04
C GLY A 677 6.03 17.62 23.46
N PHE A 678 4.94 18.32 23.80
CA PHE A 678 4.68 18.75 25.19
C PHE A 678 4.47 17.56 26.13
N THR A 679 3.66 16.59 25.71
CA THR A 679 3.41 15.36 26.49
C THR A 679 4.72 14.60 26.74
N ASP A 680 5.54 14.42 25.70
CA ASP A 680 6.86 13.79 25.79
C ASP A 680 7.81 14.57 26.73
N GLY A 681 7.82 15.91 26.63
CA GLY A 681 8.62 16.78 27.50
C GLY A 681 8.22 16.71 28.97
N GLU A 682 6.92 16.71 29.28
CA GLU A 682 6.41 16.52 30.63
C GLU A 682 6.78 15.14 31.20
N GLU A 683 6.55 14.07 30.43
CA GLU A 683 6.85 12.69 30.83
C GLU A 683 8.34 12.50 31.09
N SER A 684 9.20 12.99 30.18
CA SER A 684 10.65 12.95 30.31
C SER A 684 11.11 13.54 31.63
N ARG A 685 10.52 14.70 32.00
CA ARG A 685 10.86 15.39 33.23
C ARG A 685 10.33 14.68 34.48
N ILE A 686 9.10 14.17 34.44
CA ILE A 686 8.53 13.37 35.53
C ILE A 686 9.38 12.13 35.78
N VAL A 687 9.70 11.37 34.72
CA VAL A 687 10.52 10.17 34.80
C VAL A 687 11.93 10.50 35.29
N GLY A 688 12.51 11.63 34.85
CA GLY A 688 13.78 12.12 35.36
C GLY A 688 13.79 12.34 36.87
N VAL A 689 12.73 12.94 37.44
CA VAL A 689 12.59 13.13 38.89
C VAL A 689 12.32 11.79 39.60
N LEU A 690 11.51 10.89 39.03
CA LEU A 690 11.30 9.55 39.61
C LEU A 690 12.60 8.74 39.70
N ARG A 691 13.44 8.81 38.67
CA ARG A 691 14.75 8.14 38.64
C ARG A 691 15.71 8.67 39.70
N SER A 692 15.65 9.96 40.04
CA SER A 692 16.53 10.56 41.05
C SER A 692 16.09 10.30 42.49
N LEU A 693 14.85 9.84 42.70
CA LEU A 693 14.32 9.53 44.04
C LEU A 693 14.70 8.14 44.56
N GLN A 694 15.15 7.25 43.68
CA GLN A 694 15.58 5.91 44.05
C GLN A 694 16.66 5.40 43.11
N ASP A 695 17.84 5.11 43.66
CA ASP A 695 18.99 4.64 42.89
C ASP A 695 19.01 3.11 42.71
N GLU A 696 18.36 2.36 43.60
CA GLU A 696 18.34 0.89 43.56
C GLU A 696 17.32 0.36 42.54
N LEU A 697 17.77 -0.58 41.70
CA LEU A 697 16.95 -1.32 40.75
C LEU A 697 16.64 -2.72 41.30
N PHE A 698 15.36 -3.05 41.38
CA PHE A 698 14.87 -4.39 41.71
C PHE A 698 14.89 -5.30 40.47
N GLU A 699 14.85 -6.61 40.72
CA GLU A 699 14.83 -7.64 39.67
C GLU A 699 13.62 -7.44 38.73
N PRO A 700 13.84 -7.38 37.40
CA PRO A 700 12.78 -7.17 36.41
C PRO A 700 11.98 -8.45 36.16
N SER A 701 11.27 -8.96 37.18
CA SER A 701 10.41 -10.13 37.05
C SER A 701 8.95 -9.83 37.38
N ALA A 702 8.02 -10.43 36.64
CA ALA A 702 6.59 -10.33 36.93
C ALA A 702 6.28 -10.74 38.38
N GLN A 703 7.01 -11.72 38.91
CA GLN A 703 6.84 -12.17 40.29
C GLN A 703 7.29 -11.12 41.31
N ALA A 704 8.39 -10.40 41.07
CA ALA A 704 8.83 -9.31 41.93
C ALA A 704 7.84 -8.14 41.94
N ILE A 705 7.30 -7.79 40.76
CA ILE A 705 6.30 -6.74 40.62
C ILE A 705 4.99 -7.13 41.32
N CYS A 706 4.48 -8.35 41.09
CA CYS A 706 3.28 -8.85 41.78
C CYS A 706 3.46 -8.83 43.30
N ARG A 707 4.59 -9.33 43.82
CA ARG A 707 4.87 -9.29 45.27
C ARG A 707 4.84 -7.86 45.81
N GLN A 708 5.33 -6.89 45.05
CA GLN A 708 5.33 -5.50 45.49
C GLN A 708 3.92 -4.90 45.47
N ILE A 709 3.12 -5.20 44.45
CA ILE A 709 1.70 -4.78 44.38
C ILE A 709 0.90 -5.44 45.49
N ASP A 710 1.05 -6.75 45.70
CA ASP A 710 0.37 -7.50 46.75
C ASP A 710 0.75 -6.99 48.15
N ALA A 711 2.01 -6.58 48.35
CA ALA A 711 2.47 -5.98 49.60
C ALA A 711 1.84 -4.61 49.88
N LEU A 712 1.36 -3.90 48.85
CA LEU A 712 0.62 -2.65 49.00
C LEU A 712 -0.83 -2.88 49.42
N GLY A 713 -1.41 -4.05 49.08
CA GLY A 713 -2.79 -4.41 49.39
C GLY A 713 -3.78 -3.36 48.87
N ASP A 714 -4.73 -2.93 49.72
CA ASP A 714 -5.74 -1.92 49.36
C ASP A 714 -5.14 -0.57 48.92
N LYS A 715 -3.86 -0.30 49.22
CA LYS A 715 -3.19 0.95 48.80
C LYS A 715 -2.72 0.94 47.35
N ALA A 716 -2.73 -0.22 46.68
CA ALA A 716 -2.28 -0.37 45.31
C ALA A 716 -3.04 0.56 44.33
N GLU A 717 -4.33 0.85 44.59
CA GLU A 717 -5.15 1.72 43.73
C GLU A 717 -4.58 3.14 43.57
N HIS A 718 -3.77 3.60 44.53
CA HIS A 718 -3.13 4.92 44.49
C HIS A 718 -1.76 4.93 43.80
N TYR A 719 -1.28 3.76 43.35
CA TYR A 719 0.00 3.65 42.67
C TYR A 719 -0.19 3.67 41.16
N VAL A 720 0.76 4.31 40.48
CA VAL A 720 0.89 4.28 39.02
C VAL A 720 2.07 3.40 38.67
N LEU A 721 1.82 2.37 37.87
CA LEU A 721 2.83 1.53 37.24
C LEU A 721 3.14 2.09 35.85
N LEU A 722 4.33 2.63 35.70
CA LEU A 722 4.91 3.03 34.42
C LEU A 722 5.68 1.85 33.82
N THR A 723 5.35 1.50 32.59
CA THR A 723 6.07 0.45 31.85
C THR A 723 6.60 0.94 30.51
N PRO A 724 7.67 0.33 29.98
CA PRO A 724 8.03 0.51 28.58
C PRO A 724 6.87 -0.02 27.71
N TYR A 725 6.80 0.44 26.46
CA TYR A 725 5.86 -0.11 25.49
C TYR A 725 6.25 -1.53 25.06
N GLY A 726 5.31 -2.48 25.11
CA GLY A 726 5.60 -3.93 25.02
C GLY A 726 6.47 -4.46 26.18
N GLY A 727 6.72 -3.58 27.16
CA GLY A 727 7.61 -3.55 28.33
C GLY A 727 8.87 -4.39 28.37
N LEU A 728 9.23 -4.88 29.57
CA LEU A 728 10.51 -5.49 29.87
C LEU A 728 10.72 -6.77 29.05
N MET A 729 11.53 -6.63 27.99
CA MET A 729 11.99 -7.71 27.12
C MET A 729 13.04 -8.54 27.85
N ASP A 730 12.57 -9.47 28.68
CA ASP A 730 13.17 -10.78 28.87
C ASP A 730 12.06 -11.71 29.40
N LEU A 731 11.83 -12.80 28.67
CA LEU A 731 10.92 -13.94 28.96
C LEU A 731 9.51 -13.91 28.33
N VAL A 732 9.22 -15.09 27.76
CA VAL A 732 8.03 -15.53 27.05
C VAL A 732 6.72 -15.13 27.75
N GLY A 733 5.88 -14.36 27.07
CA GLY A 733 4.45 -14.22 27.39
C GLY A 733 4.15 -13.21 28.51
N TRP A 734 3.74 -12.01 28.08
CA TRP A 734 3.49 -10.82 28.91
C TRP A 734 2.37 -10.89 29.94
N TYR A 735 1.68 -12.02 30.08
CA TYR A 735 0.53 -12.13 30.95
C TYR A 735 0.43 -13.57 31.46
N SER A 736 1.24 -13.93 32.45
CA SER A 736 0.73 -14.92 33.40
C SER A 736 -0.57 -14.34 33.97
N THR A 737 -1.57 -15.20 34.18
CA THR A 737 -2.86 -14.77 34.75
C THR A 737 -2.69 -13.99 36.06
N GLU A 738 -1.63 -14.27 36.80
CA GLU A 738 -1.27 -13.62 38.06
C GLU A 738 -0.85 -12.16 37.86
N PHE A 739 -0.03 -11.84 36.85
CA PHE A 739 0.38 -10.47 36.57
C PHE A 739 -0.78 -9.61 36.06
N SER A 740 -1.63 -10.16 35.20
CA SER A 740 -2.85 -9.46 34.74
C SER A 740 -3.77 -9.07 35.90
N GLN A 741 -3.90 -9.93 36.90
CA GLN A 741 -4.71 -9.67 38.08
C GLN A 741 -4.08 -8.60 38.99
N ALA A 742 -2.76 -8.67 39.22
CA ALA A 742 -2.05 -7.66 40.00
C ALA A 742 -2.06 -6.29 39.30
N ARG A 743 -1.87 -6.24 37.97
CA ARG A 743 -1.91 -4.99 37.19
C ARG A 743 -3.24 -4.25 37.33
N ASN A 744 -4.36 -4.97 37.43
CA ASN A 744 -5.68 -4.34 37.57
C ASN A 744 -5.88 -3.65 38.94
N GLN A 745 -4.97 -3.85 39.90
CA GLN A 745 -5.02 -3.20 41.21
C GLN A 745 -4.32 -1.83 41.22
N VAL A 746 -3.55 -1.49 40.18
CA VAL A 746 -2.79 -0.24 40.05
C VAL A 746 -3.22 0.51 38.78
N ALA A 747 -2.99 1.82 38.71
CA ALA A 747 -3.13 2.55 37.45
C ALA A 747 -1.94 2.22 36.53
N HIS A 748 -2.21 1.74 35.32
CA HIS A 748 -1.15 1.34 34.36
C HIS A 748 -1.04 2.38 33.24
N ILE A 749 0.17 2.92 33.04
CA ILE A 749 0.50 3.83 31.93
C ILE A 749 1.73 3.30 31.20
N GLU A 750 1.63 3.19 29.88
CA GLU A 750 2.77 2.87 29.02
C GLU A 750 3.43 4.18 28.61
N SER A 751 4.71 4.36 28.96
CA SER A 751 5.46 5.56 28.61
C SER A 751 6.62 5.21 27.71
N SER A 752 6.81 6.03 26.68
CA SER A 752 7.91 5.89 25.74
C SER A 752 9.27 6.20 26.41
N MET A 753 9.30 6.93 27.53
CA MET A 753 10.51 7.33 28.29
C MET A 753 11.27 6.17 28.93
N LEU A 754 10.61 5.02 29.06
CA LEU A 754 11.17 3.81 29.62
C LEU A 754 11.52 2.85 28.47
N ALA A 755 12.72 2.25 28.53
CA ALA A 755 13.19 1.31 27.50
C ALA A 755 13.42 -0.11 28.04
N SER A 756 13.88 -0.24 29.28
CA SER A 756 14.23 -1.51 29.91
C SER A 756 14.02 -1.48 31.43
N GLU A 757 13.17 -0.58 31.91
CA GLU A 757 12.85 -0.47 33.32
C GLU A 757 11.34 -0.20 33.49
N MET A 758 10.79 -0.56 34.64
CA MET A 758 9.45 -0.20 35.08
C MET A 758 9.55 0.60 36.38
N ILE A 759 8.62 1.54 36.56
CA ILE A 759 8.59 2.39 37.76
C ILE A 759 7.19 2.32 38.36
N LEU A 760 7.10 1.86 39.60
CA LEU A 760 5.87 1.90 40.40
C LEU A 760 6.00 3.02 41.42
N PHE A 761 5.08 3.98 41.42
CA PHE A 761 5.14 5.10 42.36
C PHE A 761 3.77 5.48 42.92
N ASP A 762 3.74 6.01 44.15
CA ASP A 762 2.52 6.52 44.78
C ASP A 762 2.15 7.86 44.15
N SER A 763 1.02 7.93 43.45
CA SER A 763 0.62 9.12 42.72
C SER A 763 0.25 10.29 43.63
N GLN A 764 -0.17 10.05 44.88
CA GLN A 764 -0.65 11.09 45.79
C GLN A 764 0.47 11.78 46.56
N THR A 765 1.54 11.05 46.87
CA THR A 765 2.54 11.52 47.84
C THR A 765 3.95 11.64 47.26
N THR A 766 4.22 11.02 46.12
CA THR A 766 5.59 10.96 45.57
C THR A 766 6.01 12.22 44.87
N LEU A 767 5.14 12.79 44.04
CA LEU A 767 5.41 13.97 43.24
C LEU A 767 4.33 15.00 43.45
N VAL A 768 4.70 16.26 43.29
CA VAL A 768 3.77 17.38 43.18
C VAL A 768 4.17 18.17 41.94
N SER A 769 3.19 18.63 41.17
CA SER A 769 3.41 19.42 39.96
C SER A 769 2.75 20.80 40.05
N CYS A 770 3.34 21.79 39.39
CA CYS A 770 2.70 23.08 39.11
C CYS A 770 2.78 23.33 37.61
N ARG A 771 1.63 23.61 37.01
CA ARG A 771 1.42 23.74 35.56
C ARG A 771 0.58 24.97 35.26
N ARG A 772 1.04 25.87 34.41
CA ARG A 772 0.24 27.02 33.96
C ARG A 772 0.74 27.54 32.62
N PRO A 773 -0.13 28.18 31.83
CA PRO A 773 0.27 28.84 30.59
C PRO A 773 1.44 29.80 30.82
N GLU A 774 2.39 29.84 29.89
CA GLU A 774 3.46 30.83 29.96
C GLU A 774 2.89 32.25 29.88
N GLU A 775 3.14 33.05 30.91
CA GLU A 775 2.77 34.47 30.95
C GLU A 775 3.81 35.29 30.17
N LYS A 776 3.73 35.26 28.83
CA LYS A 776 4.55 36.06 27.92
C LYS A 776 3.68 36.88 26.97
N GLU A 777 4.10 38.11 26.70
CA GLU A 777 3.45 38.98 25.71
C GLU A 777 3.42 38.32 24.32
N GLY A 778 2.24 38.33 23.68
CA GLY A 778 2.00 37.70 22.38
C GLY A 778 1.63 36.21 22.43
N LEU A 779 1.70 35.55 23.60
CA LEU A 779 1.14 34.21 23.79
C LEU A 779 -0.28 34.28 24.35
N THR A 780 -1.14 33.38 23.90
CA THR A 780 -2.52 33.26 24.36
C THR A 780 -2.78 31.85 24.88
N SER A 781 -3.51 31.74 25.99
CA SER A 781 -3.86 30.43 26.57
C SER A 781 -4.67 29.59 25.58
N VAL A 782 -4.29 28.31 25.46
CA VAL A 782 -4.99 27.34 24.61
C VAL A 782 -6.09 26.69 25.43
N GLY A 783 -7.31 27.23 25.33
CA GLY A 783 -8.47 26.73 26.08
C GLY A 783 -8.20 26.67 27.59
N ASN A 784 -8.50 25.52 28.20
CA ASN A 784 -8.26 25.24 29.62
C ASN A 784 -6.94 24.49 29.88
N THR A 785 -6.06 24.38 28.88
CA THR A 785 -4.79 23.67 29.02
C THR A 785 -3.73 24.52 29.73
N SER A 786 -2.61 23.91 30.11
CA SER A 786 -1.45 24.58 30.69
C SER A 786 -0.52 25.21 29.64
N VAL A 787 -0.87 25.19 28.35
CA VAL A 787 -0.02 25.66 27.25
C VAL A 787 -0.52 27.00 26.71
N ALA A 788 0.41 27.91 26.41
CA ALA A 788 0.16 29.14 25.68
C ALA A 788 0.73 29.06 24.26
N LEU A 789 0.06 29.66 23.27
CA LEU A 789 0.43 29.67 21.85
C LEU A 789 0.46 31.11 21.32
N GLY A 790 1.47 31.43 20.51
CA GLY A 790 1.56 32.67 19.75
C GLY A 790 2.18 32.46 18.36
N VAL A 791 1.73 33.27 17.41
CA VAL A 791 2.21 33.28 16.03
C VAL A 791 2.75 34.67 15.72
N PHE A 792 3.99 34.75 15.24
CA PHE A 792 4.71 36.00 15.02
C PHE A 792 5.21 36.11 13.57
N GLU A 793 5.09 37.31 13.00
CA GLU A 793 5.58 37.68 11.66
C GLU A 793 6.94 38.38 11.71
N ASP A 794 7.79 38.05 12.70
CA ASP A 794 9.06 38.73 12.98
C ASP A 794 10.28 38.10 12.28
N VAL A 795 10.06 37.17 11.35
CA VAL A 795 11.12 36.49 10.60
C VAL A 795 11.37 37.23 9.30
N LEU A 796 12.44 38.03 9.26
CA LEU A 796 12.82 38.85 8.10
C LEU A 796 13.98 38.25 7.28
N ASP A 797 14.76 37.32 7.85
CA ASP A 797 15.98 36.77 7.26
C ASP A 797 15.79 35.33 6.75
N GLY A 798 15.14 35.17 5.60
CA GLY A 798 15.02 33.89 4.91
C GLY A 798 14.73 34.05 3.43
N ASP A 799 15.18 33.08 2.62
CA ASP A 799 14.94 33.03 1.17
C ASP A 799 13.46 32.82 0.80
N GLU A 800 12.60 32.47 1.79
CA GLU A 800 11.16 32.24 1.63
C GLU A 800 10.39 32.92 2.79
N PRO A 801 9.16 33.44 2.58
CA PRO A 801 8.33 34.01 3.64
C PRO A 801 7.99 32.99 4.75
N GLN A 802 8.39 33.29 5.98
CA GLN A 802 8.23 32.41 7.14
C GLN A 802 7.48 33.09 8.29
N VAL A 803 6.92 32.27 9.17
CA VAL A 803 6.29 32.69 10.43
C VAL A 803 6.84 31.86 11.57
N ARG A 804 6.92 32.50 12.73
CA ARG A 804 7.41 31.88 13.95
C ARG A 804 6.23 31.46 14.82
N VAL A 805 6.14 30.17 15.13
CA VAL A 805 5.17 29.62 16.07
C VAL A 805 5.89 29.36 17.39
N GLU A 806 5.42 30.01 18.45
CA GLU A 806 5.96 29.86 19.79
C GLU A 806 4.89 29.26 20.70
N THR A 807 5.29 28.27 21.49
CA THR A 807 4.44 27.66 22.52
C THR A 807 5.21 27.52 23.82
N GLY A 808 4.50 27.62 24.94
CA GLY A 808 5.14 27.62 26.26
C GLY A 808 4.21 27.18 27.38
N GLU A 809 4.77 26.39 28.29
CA GLU A 809 4.17 25.95 29.54
C GLU A 809 5.16 26.20 30.70
N TYR A 810 4.67 26.83 31.76
CA TYR A 810 5.37 26.80 33.04
C TYR A 810 5.07 25.46 33.72
N PHE A 811 6.06 24.56 33.71
CA PHE A 811 5.94 23.22 34.26
C PHE A 811 7.04 22.98 35.29
N VAL A 812 6.68 22.68 36.53
CA VAL A 812 7.61 22.34 37.61
C VAL A 812 7.12 21.06 38.27
N VAL A 813 8.02 20.09 38.47
CA VAL A 813 7.76 18.86 39.22
C VAL A 813 8.84 18.70 40.27
N TRP A 814 8.44 18.36 41.50
CA TRP A 814 9.36 18.12 42.60
C TRP A 814 8.87 16.98 43.51
N PRO A 815 9.75 16.42 44.36
CA PRO A 815 9.38 15.36 45.28
C PRO A 815 8.38 15.85 46.34
N GLY A 816 7.36 15.03 46.60
CA GLY A 816 6.41 15.25 47.69
C GLY A 816 7.01 14.92 49.07
N GLY A 817 6.21 15.08 50.12
CA GLY A 817 6.70 14.97 51.49
C GLY A 817 7.13 13.56 51.93
N VAL A 818 6.65 12.51 51.24
CA VAL A 818 6.98 11.10 51.54
C VAL A 818 7.09 10.31 50.23
N PRO A 819 8.19 10.43 49.46
CA PRO A 819 8.30 9.79 48.17
C PRO A 819 8.36 8.26 48.28
N ARG A 820 7.54 7.57 47.48
CA ARG A 820 7.51 6.11 47.41
C ARG A 820 7.61 5.67 45.95
N VAL A 821 8.80 5.22 45.59
CA VAL A 821 9.13 4.73 44.26
C VAL A 821 9.69 3.31 44.41
N TYR A 822 9.40 2.45 43.43
CA TYR A 822 10.02 1.16 43.22
C TYR A 822 10.41 1.04 41.75
N ARG A 823 11.69 0.89 41.45
CA ARG A 823 12.22 0.75 40.08
C ARG A 823 12.62 -0.70 39.82
N PHE A 824 12.19 -1.27 38.70
CA PHE A 824 12.48 -2.66 38.30
C PHE A 824 13.22 -2.64 36.96
N GLY A 825 14.42 -3.23 36.85
CA GLY A 825 15.20 -3.17 35.60
C GLY A 825 16.60 -3.79 35.71
N GLY A 826 17.28 -3.97 34.57
CA GLY A 826 18.70 -4.32 34.51
C GLY A 826 19.61 -3.08 34.53
N GLU A 827 20.83 -3.17 35.08
CA GLU A 827 21.80 -2.07 35.02
C GLU A 827 22.03 -1.63 33.57
N SER A 828 21.87 -0.33 33.28
CA SER A 828 22.19 0.19 31.95
C SER A 828 23.71 0.14 31.75
N ASP A 829 24.17 -0.67 30.80
CA ASP A 829 25.55 -0.65 30.33
C ASP A 829 25.86 0.73 29.70
N GLY A 830 26.43 1.61 30.53
CA GLY A 830 27.09 2.86 30.14
C GLY A 830 28.41 2.94 30.89
N PRO A 831 29.55 3.22 30.23
CA PRO A 831 30.85 2.94 30.80
C PRO A 831 31.17 3.89 31.96
N ARG A 832 31.21 3.36 33.18
CA ARG A 832 31.94 3.97 34.30
C ARG A 832 33.42 3.96 33.96
N ARG A 833 33.92 5.05 33.38
CA ARG A 833 35.37 5.31 33.30
C ARG A 833 35.86 5.67 34.71
N HIS A 834 36.76 4.85 35.22
CA HIS A 834 37.67 5.18 36.31
C HIS A 834 38.70 6.21 35.88
#